data_AF-A0A9P6HCQ6-F1
#
_entry.id   AF-A0A9P6HCQ6-F1
#
_cell.length_a   1.000
_cell.length_b   1.000
_cell.length_c   1.000
_cell.angle_alpha   90.00
_cell.angle_beta   90.00
_cell.angle_gamma   90.00
#
_symmetry.space_group_name_H-M   'P 1'
#
loop_
_entity.id
_entity.type
_entity.pdbx_description
1 polymer ?
#
loop_
_entity_poly.entity_id
_entity_poly.type
_entity_poly.pdbx_seq_one_letter_code
_entity_poly.pdbx_strand_id
1 'polypeptide(L)'
;MQRIARHARVSLKSFPLSCPGRRISAKRSYIRVSESPQRIPRGRNTTLLLVGTALLSVSSGYLLATYNSPKSGGTEEAHASSLDNLPYGTAKDFQEAIKELKATFPSPGAVSDDPEVLEPYGFSEYDHHPVSNHTVVVHPESTEDVAKIVKVATKYRIPVTPYSGGTSLEGNFRAHPSGGICVDMSGMDKILEIHEEDSDLVCQAGARWMDVNEVLKEKGIPLFFPLDPGPGATMGGIVSTGGSGTNAVRYGTARAEWFLNITVVLPSGEIIKTRSRARKSAAGPDLTKLFIGAEGTLGIVTEVTVRLAPLLKTDVAVVQFPNVRHATEAVKDILNKGIGIQCIELLDDKTMGAINKYGQSIRKRPEKDSLFIKFQGPTEASILESIKLAEEITKEHGGTGFDTADNQEEAEALWADRKNAAYAVLALMPGCKYWPTDVCVPVSKLPELVFEAKKEIAEAGLLGTILGHVGDGNFHAQLLFTSDEEYVKAKKLVKQMVKRAIALGGTCTGEHGVGIGKREYLYEELGHGTVELMKNIRKPTTASTALRLSGAFETRSSSGLAGSSIGFRVAFRWLSWLPVGHVVPAQCCAPFPYPSIQLPLQGCVLKNCLKCVIIYVLIYIGITEVVESRRVVKFPRNKLVPEVR
;
A
#
# COMPACT_ATOMS: atom_id res chain seq x y z
N MET A 1 27.58 -15.69 -13.00
CA MET A 1 28.42 -15.98 -14.19
C MET A 1 29.64 -15.06 -14.18
N GLN A 2 30.85 -15.64 -14.14
CA GLN A 2 32.13 -14.92 -14.07
C GLN A 2 32.77 -14.73 -15.46
N ARG A 3 33.60 -13.67 -15.57
CA ARG A 3 34.58 -13.34 -16.62
C ARG A 3 33.99 -12.70 -17.90
N ILE A 4 34.32 -11.42 -18.10
CA ILE A 4 35.32 -10.94 -19.07
C ILE A 4 35.51 -9.44 -18.83
N ALA A 5 36.73 -9.05 -18.46
CA ALA A 5 37.21 -7.67 -18.52
C ALA A 5 38.66 -7.74 -18.98
N ARG A 6 39.02 -7.02 -20.05
CA ARG A 6 40.39 -6.53 -20.29
C ARG A 6 40.44 -5.52 -21.46
N HIS A 7 41.13 -4.41 -21.14
CA HIS A 7 41.90 -3.51 -21.99
C HIS A 7 41.21 -2.26 -22.58
N ALA A 8 41.48 -1.12 -21.94
CA ALA A 8 42.36 -0.09 -22.50
C ALA A 8 42.81 0.90 -21.39
N ARG A 9 44.13 1.13 -21.26
CA ARG A 9 44.78 2.22 -20.50
C ARG A 9 45.68 2.97 -21.48
N VAL A 10 45.54 4.29 -21.56
CA VAL A 10 46.59 5.29 -21.90
C VAL A 10 46.13 6.61 -21.24
N SER A 11 46.67 7.00 -20.08
CA SER A 11 47.82 7.90 -19.84
C SER A 11 47.56 9.38 -20.11
N LEU A 12 47.60 10.21 -19.05
CA LEU A 12 48.36 11.47 -19.01
C LEU A 12 48.56 11.97 -17.56
N LYS A 13 49.64 12.74 -17.40
CA LYS A 13 50.47 12.97 -16.21
C LYS A 13 50.10 14.23 -15.40
N SER A 14 50.24 14.10 -14.08
CA SER A 14 50.73 15.01 -13.02
C SER A 14 51.31 16.40 -13.34
N PHE A 15 51.02 17.43 -12.51
CA PHE A 15 51.90 18.15 -11.52
C PHE A 15 51.17 19.45 -10.96
N PRO A 16 51.66 20.16 -9.89
CA PRO A 16 50.88 20.63 -8.74
C PRO A 16 51.15 22.14 -8.42
N LEU A 17 51.03 22.53 -7.13
CA LEU A 17 51.40 23.82 -6.45
C LEU A 17 50.17 24.72 -6.21
N SER A 18 50.00 25.46 -5.11
CA SER A 18 50.76 25.68 -3.86
C SER A 18 49.88 26.53 -2.92
N CYS A 19 50.10 26.42 -1.60
CA CYS A 19 49.64 27.36 -0.57
C CYS A 19 50.71 28.46 -0.36
N PRO A 20 50.38 29.66 0.16
CA PRO A 20 50.62 29.88 1.59
C PRO A 20 49.64 30.85 2.30
N GLY A 21 49.56 30.75 3.63
CA GLY A 21 48.55 31.42 4.46
C GLY A 21 48.93 32.78 5.07
N ARG A 22 48.11 33.23 6.04
CA ARG A 22 48.47 34.23 7.05
C ARG A 22 47.59 34.11 8.31
N ARG A 23 48.27 34.07 9.46
CA ARG A 23 47.74 34.22 10.83
C ARG A 23 47.57 35.71 11.18
N ILE A 24 46.58 36.03 12.02
CA ILE A 24 46.61 37.18 12.94
C ILE A 24 46.10 36.72 14.31
N SER A 25 46.85 37.06 15.36
CA SER A 25 46.58 36.70 16.76
C SER A 25 46.09 37.88 17.60
N ALA A 26 45.19 37.57 18.54
CA ALA A 26 45.12 37.99 19.94
C ALA A 26 45.05 39.48 20.34
N LYS A 27 44.05 39.82 21.19
CA LYS A 27 44.25 40.20 22.61
C LYS A 27 42.96 40.65 23.31
N ARG A 28 42.87 40.28 24.60
CA ARG A 28 42.30 40.95 25.80
C ARG A 28 41.35 40.03 26.57
N SER A 29 41.34 39.93 27.90
CA SER A 29 42.30 40.16 29.00
C SER A 29 41.54 39.76 30.29
N TYR A 30 42.21 39.04 31.19
CA TYR A 30 41.71 38.59 32.49
C TYR A 30 41.64 39.71 33.54
N ILE A 31 40.69 39.64 34.48
CA ILE A 31 40.79 40.23 35.82
C ILE A 31 40.32 39.21 36.88
N ARG A 32 41.09 39.14 37.98
CA ARG A 32 41.05 38.20 39.11
C ARG A 32 40.05 38.57 40.21
N VAL A 33 39.71 37.54 40.98
CA VAL A 33 39.00 37.45 42.27
C VAL A 33 39.82 38.05 43.44
N SER A 34 39.13 38.60 44.45
CA SER A 34 39.59 38.68 45.84
C SER A 34 38.48 38.28 46.83
N GLU A 35 38.85 37.56 47.90
CA GLU A 35 38.02 37.13 49.05
C GLU A 35 38.29 38.02 50.28
N SER A 36 37.31 38.46 51.08
CA SER A 36 36.83 37.88 52.37
C SER A 36 36.34 39.04 53.30
N PRO A 37 35.71 38.91 54.51
CA PRO A 37 34.96 37.81 55.14
C PRO A 37 33.58 38.18 55.79
N GLN A 38 32.72 37.16 55.97
CA GLN A 38 31.67 36.88 56.99
C GLN A 38 30.90 37.96 57.79
N ARG A 39 29.56 37.80 57.89
CA ARG A 39 28.80 37.37 59.12
C ARG A 39 27.32 37.05 58.83
N ILE A 40 26.86 35.87 59.27
CA ILE A 40 25.44 35.42 59.30
C ILE A 40 25.08 35.10 60.77
N PRO A 41 23.87 35.44 61.28
CA PRO A 41 23.43 34.99 62.59
C PRO A 41 22.93 33.53 62.57
N ARG A 42 23.29 32.80 63.62
CA ARG A 42 22.93 31.39 63.87
C ARG A 42 21.44 31.22 64.19
N GLY A 43 20.82 30.23 63.54
CA GLY A 43 19.56 29.60 63.96
C GLY A 43 19.61 28.11 63.61
N ARG A 44 20.06 27.29 64.57
CA ARG A 44 20.13 25.83 64.50
C ARG A 44 18.71 25.27 64.75
N ASN A 45 18.21 24.41 63.86
CA ASN A 45 17.27 23.29 64.11
C ASN A 45 16.22 22.99 62.99
N THR A 46 16.34 23.51 61.77
CA THR A 46 15.39 23.17 60.68
C THR A 46 15.98 22.32 59.54
N THR A 47 17.30 22.17 59.43
CA THR A 47 17.92 21.42 58.32
C THR A 47 18.05 19.91 58.58
N LEU A 48 18.10 19.45 59.83
CA LEU A 48 18.20 18.01 60.14
C LEU A 48 16.90 17.23 59.92
N LEU A 49 15.73 17.89 60.01
CA LEU A 49 14.43 17.23 59.84
C LEU A 49 14.08 16.98 58.35
N LEU A 50 14.59 17.83 57.46
CA LEU A 50 14.36 17.72 56.00
C LEU A 50 15.30 16.72 55.32
N VAL A 51 16.51 16.50 55.85
CA VAL A 51 17.44 15.48 55.33
C VAL A 51 17.08 14.07 55.83
N GLY A 52 16.59 13.95 57.07
CA GLY A 52 16.15 12.66 57.62
C GLY A 52 14.91 12.07 56.94
N THR A 53 13.96 12.92 56.52
CA THR A 53 12.75 12.49 55.81
C THR A 53 13.04 12.07 54.36
N ALA A 54 13.95 12.76 53.67
CA ALA A 54 14.36 12.40 52.31
C ALA A 54 15.15 11.08 52.25
N LEU A 55 16.00 10.80 53.25
CA LEU A 55 16.77 9.55 53.30
C LEU A 55 15.88 8.34 53.66
N LEU A 56 14.87 8.50 54.53
CA LEU A 56 13.92 7.42 54.86
C LEU A 56 12.99 7.07 53.69
N SER A 57 12.58 8.05 52.87
CA SER A 57 11.76 7.80 51.67
C SER A 57 12.54 7.12 50.55
N VAL A 58 13.82 7.48 50.36
CA VAL A 58 14.68 6.83 49.36
C VAL A 58 15.06 5.41 49.81
N SER A 59 15.33 5.20 51.10
CA SER A 59 15.66 3.87 51.65
C SER A 59 14.46 2.92 51.58
N SER A 60 13.25 3.40 51.91
CA SER A 60 12.02 2.58 51.80
C SER A 60 11.65 2.31 50.35
N GLY A 61 11.84 3.30 49.45
CA GLY A 61 11.65 3.11 48.02
C GLY A 61 12.63 2.10 47.40
N TYR A 62 13.89 2.12 47.84
CA TYR A 62 14.92 1.16 47.38
C TYR A 62 14.70 -0.25 47.96
N LEU A 63 14.27 -0.37 49.23
CA LEU A 63 13.92 -1.67 49.83
C LEU A 63 12.65 -2.26 49.20
N LEU A 64 11.62 -1.46 48.88
CA LEU A 64 10.45 -1.95 48.14
C LEU A 64 10.81 -2.33 46.69
N ALA A 65 11.67 -1.56 46.03
CA ALA A 65 12.12 -1.86 44.67
C ALA A 65 13.00 -3.12 44.60
N THR A 66 13.77 -3.41 45.65
CA THR A 66 14.63 -4.62 45.72
C THR A 66 13.87 -5.84 46.25
N TYR A 67 12.84 -5.66 47.10
CA TYR A 67 11.98 -6.75 47.56
C TYR A 67 10.97 -7.20 46.48
N ASN A 68 10.53 -6.27 45.61
CA ASN A 68 9.68 -6.56 44.45
C ASN A 68 10.44 -6.72 43.12
N SER A 69 11.78 -6.67 43.11
CA SER A 69 12.55 -7.00 41.91
C SER A 69 12.72 -8.52 41.79
N PRO A 70 12.26 -9.15 40.70
CA PRO A 70 12.57 -10.54 40.44
C PRO A 70 14.09 -10.70 40.31
N LYS A 71 14.69 -11.67 41.01
CA LYS A 71 16.11 -11.99 40.88
C LYS A 71 16.40 -12.40 39.43
N SER A 72 17.21 -11.61 38.75
CA SER A 72 17.80 -11.95 37.44
C SER A 72 18.91 -12.99 37.64
N GLY A 73 18.60 -14.25 37.35
CA GLY A 73 19.57 -15.32 37.19
C GLY A 73 19.13 -16.23 36.05
N GLY A 74 20.04 -16.50 35.11
CA GLY A 74 19.90 -17.55 34.09
C GLY A 74 19.16 -17.17 32.81
N THR A 75 19.87 -16.54 31.88
CA THR A 75 19.53 -16.52 30.45
C THR A 75 19.78 -17.90 29.85
N GLU A 76 18.76 -18.76 29.82
CA GLU A 76 18.60 -19.85 28.83
C GLU A 76 17.23 -20.56 28.91
N GLU A 77 16.47 -20.44 30.01
CA GLU A 77 15.15 -21.13 30.14
C GLU A 77 13.91 -20.24 29.91
N ALA A 78 14.07 -18.93 29.77
CA ALA A 78 12.94 -17.98 29.68
C ALA A 78 12.24 -17.91 28.30
N HIS A 79 12.74 -18.61 27.28
CA HIS A 79 12.04 -18.73 25.99
C HIS A 79 10.98 -19.83 25.96
N ALA A 80 10.97 -20.76 26.93
CA ALA A 80 10.02 -21.87 26.94
C ALA A 80 8.67 -21.54 27.62
N SER A 81 8.62 -20.57 28.54
CA SER A 81 7.43 -20.34 29.40
C SER A 81 6.42 -19.32 28.88
N SER A 82 6.62 -18.76 27.67
CA SER A 82 5.66 -17.83 27.04
C SER A 82 4.77 -18.47 25.97
N LEU A 83 4.99 -19.75 25.66
CA LEU A 83 4.22 -20.50 24.66
C LEU A 83 2.87 -21.02 25.19
N ASP A 84 2.69 -21.12 26.50
CA ASP A 84 1.52 -21.76 27.13
C ASP A 84 0.22 -20.93 27.07
N ASN A 85 0.28 -19.68 26.62
CA ASN A 85 -0.89 -18.80 26.44
C ASN A 85 -1.19 -18.45 24.97
N LEU A 86 -0.56 -19.14 24.02
CA LEU A 86 -0.83 -18.90 22.61
C LEU A 86 -2.15 -19.57 22.18
N PRO A 87 -2.98 -18.93 21.35
CA PRO A 87 -4.18 -19.55 20.78
C PRO A 87 -3.89 -20.67 19.76
N TYR A 88 -2.61 -21.07 19.62
CA TYR A 88 -2.10 -21.98 18.60
C TYR A 88 -1.68 -23.33 19.19
N GLY A 89 -1.43 -24.31 18.31
CA GLY A 89 -1.00 -25.65 18.68
C GLY A 89 0.35 -25.69 19.40
N THR A 90 0.57 -26.76 20.16
CA THR A 90 1.85 -27.09 20.78
C THR A 90 2.88 -27.53 19.75
N ALA A 91 4.16 -27.64 20.13
CA ALA A 91 5.20 -28.20 19.26
C ALA A 91 4.84 -29.62 18.74
N LYS A 92 4.16 -30.44 19.55
CA LYS A 92 3.65 -31.75 19.13
C LYS A 92 2.57 -31.62 18.06
N ASP A 93 1.64 -30.67 18.21
CA ASP A 93 0.60 -30.42 17.20
C ASP A 93 1.22 -30.00 15.86
N PHE A 94 2.29 -29.21 15.87
CA PHE A 94 3.04 -28.83 14.67
C PHE A 94 3.68 -30.05 13.98
N GLN A 95 4.32 -30.94 14.74
CA GLN A 95 4.91 -32.17 14.19
C GLN A 95 3.86 -33.11 13.59
N GLU A 96 2.73 -33.30 14.26
CA GLU A 96 1.63 -34.12 13.74
C GLU A 96 1.00 -33.49 12.48
N ALA A 97 0.88 -32.17 12.43
CA ALA A 97 0.40 -31.48 11.23
C ALA A 97 1.35 -31.66 10.04
N ILE A 98 2.67 -31.54 10.24
CA ILE A 98 3.66 -31.77 9.16
C ILE A 98 3.55 -33.20 8.64
N LYS A 99 3.40 -34.18 9.54
CA LYS A 99 3.19 -35.58 9.16
C LYS A 99 1.90 -35.77 8.36
N GLU A 100 0.80 -35.15 8.77
CA GLU A 100 -0.47 -35.20 8.04
C GLU A 100 -0.38 -34.50 6.68
N LEU A 101 0.32 -33.37 6.58
CA LEU A 101 0.58 -32.68 5.30
C LEU A 101 1.39 -33.58 4.36
N LYS A 102 2.49 -34.17 4.82
CA LYS A 102 3.31 -35.12 4.03
C LYS A 102 2.52 -36.34 3.57
N ALA A 103 1.59 -36.84 4.40
CA ALA A 103 0.70 -37.92 4.02
C ALA A 103 -0.38 -37.49 3.01
N THR A 104 -0.89 -36.27 3.14
CA THR A 104 -1.91 -35.69 2.24
C THR A 104 -1.34 -35.33 0.86
N PHE A 105 -0.08 -34.89 0.83
CA PHE A 105 0.64 -34.46 -0.37
C PHE A 105 1.93 -35.28 -0.52
N PRO A 106 1.83 -36.54 -1.00
CA PRO A 106 2.97 -37.46 -1.05
C PRO A 106 3.98 -37.15 -2.17
N SER A 107 3.64 -36.24 -3.10
CA SER A 107 4.53 -35.85 -4.19
C SER A 107 5.85 -35.28 -3.64
N PRO A 108 7.01 -35.72 -4.15
CA PRO A 108 8.30 -35.17 -3.72
C PRO A 108 8.35 -33.65 -3.88
N GLY A 109 8.77 -32.95 -2.82
CA GLY A 109 8.87 -31.49 -2.80
C GLY A 109 7.56 -30.74 -2.55
N ALA A 110 6.39 -31.41 -2.51
CA ALA A 110 5.12 -30.74 -2.23
C ALA A 110 5.01 -30.21 -0.79
N VAL A 111 5.74 -30.81 0.15
CA VAL A 111 5.84 -30.38 1.55
C VAL A 111 7.30 -30.43 1.98
N SER A 112 7.82 -29.31 2.49
CA SER A 112 9.20 -29.23 2.98
C SER A 112 9.28 -28.55 4.35
N ASP A 113 9.99 -29.20 5.27
CA ASP A 113 10.41 -28.71 6.58
C ASP A 113 11.94 -28.58 6.67
N ASP A 114 12.64 -28.60 5.53
CA ASP A 114 14.09 -28.40 5.43
C ASP A 114 14.44 -26.92 5.70
N PRO A 115 15.31 -26.61 6.68
CA PRO A 115 15.74 -25.25 6.97
C PRO A 115 16.26 -24.46 5.76
N GLU A 116 16.97 -25.11 4.82
CA GLU A 116 17.50 -24.43 3.62
C GLU A 116 16.38 -24.03 2.66
N VAL A 117 15.30 -24.82 2.60
CA VAL A 117 14.11 -24.51 1.80
C VAL A 117 13.29 -23.42 2.47
N LEU A 118 13.25 -23.37 3.80
CA LEU A 118 12.43 -22.42 4.57
C LEU A 118 13.01 -21.01 4.62
N GLU A 119 14.34 -20.86 4.57
CA GLU A 119 15.04 -19.58 4.73
C GLU A 119 14.54 -18.49 3.74
N PRO A 120 14.39 -18.75 2.42
CA PRO A 120 13.90 -17.74 1.47
C PRO A 120 12.46 -17.26 1.72
N TYR A 121 11.65 -18.04 2.47
CA TYR A 121 10.27 -17.67 2.80
C TYR A 121 10.16 -16.83 4.08
N GLY A 122 11.25 -16.71 4.84
CA GLY A 122 11.31 -15.93 6.08
C GLY A 122 12.12 -14.64 5.97
N PHE A 123 12.66 -14.33 4.80
CA PHE A 123 13.61 -13.24 4.58
C PHE A 123 13.38 -12.51 3.24
N SER A 124 13.72 -11.23 3.19
CA SER A 124 13.83 -10.43 1.97
C SER A 124 14.95 -9.41 2.13
N GLU A 125 15.77 -9.25 1.09
CA GLU A 125 16.78 -8.18 1.01
C GLU A 125 16.17 -6.79 0.81
N TYR A 126 14.87 -6.74 0.45
CA TYR A 126 14.14 -5.52 0.12
C TYR A 126 13.28 -4.98 1.27
N ASP A 127 13.33 -5.63 2.44
CA ASP A 127 12.68 -5.14 3.64
C ASP A 127 13.66 -5.01 4.81
N HIS A 128 13.26 -4.27 5.86
CA HIS A 128 14.07 -4.01 7.04
C HIS A 128 13.70 -4.88 8.25
N HIS A 129 12.76 -5.80 8.09
CA HIS A 129 12.17 -6.57 9.17
C HIS A 129 13.07 -7.78 9.53
N PRO A 130 13.13 -8.21 10.81
CA PRO A 130 13.89 -9.38 11.21
C PRO A 130 13.41 -10.67 10.54
N VAL A 131 14.34 -11.56 10.19
CA VAL A 131 14.06 -12.90 9.64
C VAL A 131 13.08 -13.65 10.53
N SER A 132 12.09 -14.30 9.91
CA SER A 132 11.13 -15.13 10.62
C SER A 132 10.69 -16.30 9.74
N ASN A 133 11.28 -17.47 10.00
CA ASN A 133 11.08 -18.67 9.20
C ASN A 133 9.79 -19.41 9.58
N HIS A 134 9.14 -19.98 8.57
CA HIS A 134 7.99 -20.85 8.74
C HIS A 134 8.44 -22.21 9.29
N THR A 135 7.50 -23.03 9.77
CA THR A 135 7.80 -24.40 10.21
C THR A 135 7.78 -25.38 9.05
N VAL A 136 6.95 -25.10 8.05
CA VAL A 136 6.78 -25.94 6.85
C VAL A 136 6.30 -25.07 5.70
N VAL A 137 6.77 -25.38 4.49
CA VAL A 137 6.20 -24.85 3.24
C VAL A 137 5.45 -25.97 2.51
N VAL A 138 4.30 -25.61 1.94
CA VAL A 138 3.46 -26.51 1.15
C VAL A 138 3.18 -25.88 -0.21
N HIS A 139 3.36 -26.64 -1.27
CA HIS A 139 3.14 -26.24 -2.66
C HIS A 139 1.85 -26.89 -3.20
N PRO A 140 0.69 -26.22 -3.10
CA PRO A 140 -0.55 -26.72 -3.68
C PRO A 140 -0.53 -26.66 -5.22
N GLU A 141 -1.27 -27.56 -5.86
CA GLU A 141 -1.46 -27.56 -7.32
C GLU A 141 -2.89 -27.16 -7.73
N SER A 142 -3.80 -27.06 -6.76
CA SER A 142 -5.23 -26.80 -6.96
C SER A 142 -5.87 -26.02 -5.81
N THR A 143 -7.03 -25.43 -6.07
CA THR A 143 -7.86 -24.77 -5.04
C THR A 143 -8.26 -25.76 -3.94
N GLU A 144 -8.53 -27.01 -4.30
CA GLU A 144 -8.87 -28.08 -3.38
C GLU A 144 -7.71 -28.46 -2.45
N ASP A 145 -6.47 -28.41 -2.94
CA ASP A 145 -5.29 -28.64 -2.10
C ASP A 145 -5.11 -27.54 -1.07
N VAL A 146 -5.32 -26.28 -1.45
CA VAL A 146 -5.34 -25.16 -0.49
C VAL A 146 -6.39 -25.39 0.59
N ALA A 147 -7.60 -25.84 0.22
CA ALA A 147 -8.65 -26.17 1.18
C ALA A 147 -8.24 -27.32 2.13
N LYS A 148 -7.54 -28.35 1.64
CA LYS A 148 -6.98 -29.42 2.50
C LYS A 148 -5.95 -28.87 3.48
N ILE A 149 -5.03 -28.01 3.02
CA ILE A 149 -4.02 -27.38 3.88
C ILE A 149 -4.67 -26.58 5.01
N VAL A 150 -5.67 -25.74 4.67
CA VAL A 150 -6.39 -24.93 5.66
C VAL A 150 -7.13 -25.80 6.69
N LYS A 151 -7.67 -26.96 6.28
CA LYS A 151 -8.30 -27.93 7.21
C LYS A 151 -7.28 -28.53 8.18
N VAL A 152 -6.11 -28.93 7.70
CA VAL A 152 -5.02 -29.42 8.58
C VAL A 152 -4.59 -28.32 9.55
N ALA A 153 -4.34 -27.11 9.04
CA ALA A 153 -3.96 -25.97 9.87
C ALA A 153 -5.02 -25.66 10.95
N THR A 154 -6.30 -25.73 10.61
CA THR A 154 -7.40 -25.52 11.55
C THR A 154 -7.46 -26.61 12.62
N LYS A 155 -7.31 -27.89 12.22
CA LYS A 155 -7.30 -29.04 13.12
C LYS A 155 -6.22 -28.94 14.19
N TYR A 156 -5.01 -28.53 13.80
CA TYR A 156 -3.86 -28.43 14.70
C TYR A 156 -3.61 -27.01 15.24
N ARG A 157 -4.48 -26.05 14.90
CA ARG A 157 -4.38 -24.63 15.31
C ARG A 157 -3.05 -24.00 14.92
N ILE A 158 -2.63 -24.16 13.67
CA ILE A 158 -1.35 -23.64 13.15
C ILE A 158 -1.62 -22.37 12.32
N PRO A 159 -0.84 -21.29 12.50
CA PRO A 159 -0.91 -20.11 11.63
C PRO A 159 -0.63 -20.46 10.18
N VAL A 160 -1.35 -19.83 9.26
CA VAL A 160 -1.16 -20.00 7.81
C VAL A 160 -0.82 -18.66 7.20
N THR A 161 0.21 -18.65 6.35
CA THR A 161 0.64 -17.48 5.59
C THR A 161 0.67 -17.85 4.11
N PRO A 162 -0.21 -17.28 3.27
CA PRO A 162 -0.09 -17.44 1.84
C PRO A 162 1.14 -16.70 1.32
N TYR A 163 1.87 -17.34 0.42
CA TYR A 163 3.08 -16.86 -0.22
C TYR A 163 2.93 -16.99 -1.74
N SER A 164 3.62 -16.14 -2.49
CA SER A 164 3.70 -16.28 -3.95
C SER A 164 4.97 -15.63 -4.49
N GLY A 165 4.91 -14.37 -4.94
CA GLY A 165 6.07 -13.70 -5.54
C GLY A 165 7.19 -13.33 -4.56
N GLY A 166 6.91 -13.32 -3.25
CA GLY A 166 7.93 -12.97 -2.23
C GLY A 166 8.41 -11.51 -2.27
N THR A 167 7.73 -10.63 -3.02
CA THR A 167 8.21 -9.26 -3.31
C THR A 167 7.67 -8.18 -2.37
N SER A 168 6.89 -8.54 -1.36
CA SER A 168 6.25 -7.58 -0.44
C SER A 168 7.28 -6.88 0.45
N LEU A 169 7.01 -5.61 0.79
CA LEU A 169 7.96 -4.74 1.51
C LEU A 169 7.62 -4.52 2.99
N GLU A 170 6.42 -4.91 3.42
CA GLU A 170 5.92 -4.68 4.79
C GLU A 170 5.92 -5.95 5.67
N GLY A 171 6.62 -7.00 5.24
CA GLY A 171 6.79 -8.25 6.00
C GLY A 171 5.58 -9.19 5.99
N ASN A 172 4.64 -9.03 5.06
CA ASN A 172 3.40 -9.80 4.95
C ASN A 172 3.59 -11.33 4.87
N PHE A 173 4.67 -11.76 4.24
CA PHE A 173 4.97 -13.17 3.97
C PHE A 173 5.73 -13.85 5.12
N ARG A 174 6.10 -13.10 6.16
CA ARG A 174 6.89 -13.61 7.29
C ARG A 174 6.07 -14.56 8.15
N ALA A 175 6.76 -15.51 8.77
CA ALA A 175 6.11 -16.42 9.69
C ALA A 175 5.57 -15.69 10.92
N HIS A 176 4.53 -16.27 11.52
CA HIS A 176 4.11 -15.88 12.85
C HIS A 176 5.25 -16.20 13.85
N PRO A 177 5.39 -15.47 14.97
CA PRO A 177 6.39 -15.80 16.00
C PRO A 177 6.33 -17.22 16.57
N SER A 178 5.21 -17.93 16.36
CA SER A 178 4.99 -19.32 16.76
C SER A 178 5.37 -20.33 15.67
N GLY A 179 5.94 -19.88 14.55
CA GLY A 179 6.03 -20.66 13.32
C GLY A 179 4.72 -20.68 12.55
N GLY A 180 4.61 -21.55 11.55
CA GLY A 180 3.40 -21.64 10.72
C GLY A 180 3.59 -22.45 9.45
N ILE A 181 2.50 -22.59 8.72
CA ILE A 181 2.47 -23.16 7.36
C ILE A 181 2.57 -22.01 6.36
N CYS A 182 3.64 -22.01 5.56
CA CYS A 182 3.72 -21.22 4.34
C CYS A 182 3.00 -21.98 3.21
N VAL A 183 2.00 -21.34 2.58
CA VAL A 183 1.32 -21.91 1.42
C VAL A 183 1.83 -21.20 0.19
N ASP A 184 2.76 -21.83 -0.52
CA ASP A 184 3.40 -21.23 -1.69
C ASP A 184 2.56 -21.45 -2.95
N MET A 185 1.85 -20.41 -3.34
CA MET A 185 0.98 -20.37 -4.51
C MET A 185 1.76 -20.23 -5.82
N SER A 186 3.09 -20.09 -5.81
CA SER A 186 3.91 -19.77 -7.00
C SER A 186 3.75 -20.78 -8.14
N GLY A 187 3.47 -22.05 -7.84
CA GLY A 187 3.23 -23.10 -8.83
C GLY A 187 1.81 -23.14 -9.41
N MET A 188 0.86 -22.38 -8.84
CA MET A 188 -0.48 -22.21 -9.39
C MET A 188 -0.48 -20.97 -10.31
N ASP A 189 0.19 -21.06 -11.44
CA ASP A 189 0.52 -19.92 -12.32
C ASP A 189 -0.18 -19.92 -13.69
N LYS A 190 -1.14 -20.81 -13.91
CA LYS A 190 -1.77 -21.00 -15.21
C LYS A 190 -2.77 -19.90 -15.54
N ILE A 191 -2.76 -19.45 -16.79
CA ILE A 191 -3.89 -18.77 -17.42
C ILE A 191 -4.90 -19.86 -17.81
N LEU A 192 -6.12 -19.76 -17.26
CA LEU A 192 -7.16 -20.77 -17.42
C LEU A 192 -8.05 -20.47 -18.62
N GLU A 193 -8.47 -19.22 -18.78
CA GLU A 193 -9.37 -18.78 -19.85
C GLU A 193 -8.99 -17.37 -20.32
N ILE A 194 -9.13 -17.08 -21.62
CA ILE A 194 -8.99 -15.74 -22.19
C ILE A 194 -10.26 -15.42 -22.97
N HIS A 195 -10.96 -14.36 -22.59
CA HIS A 195 -12.19 -13.90 -23.22
C HIS A 195 -11.93 -12.58 -23.95
N GLU A 196 -11.31 -12.68 -25.13
CA GLU A 196 -10.91 -11.50 -25.91
C GLU A 196 -12.10 -10.59 -26.24
N GLU A 197 -13.23 -11.17 -26.66
CA GLU A 197 -14.46 -10.44 -26.99
C GLU A 197 -15.04 -9.65 -25.81
N ASP A 198 -14.83 -10.13 -24.58
CA ASP A 198 -15.31 -9.48 -23.34
C ASP A 198 -14.24 -8.59 -22.69
N SER A 199 -12.99 -8.65 -23.17
CA SER A 199 -11.80 -8.04 -22.57
C SER A 199 -11.61 -8.42 -21.10
N ASP A 200 -11.59 -9.72 -20.82
CA ASP A 200 -11.19 -10.29 -19.53
C ASP A 200 -10.51 -11.66 -19.67
N LEU A 201 -9.86 -12.11 -18.59
CA LEU A 201 -9.23 -13.42 -18.51
C LEU A 201 -9.36 -13.99 -17.10
N VAL A 202 -9.21 -15.31 -17.00
CA VAL A 202 -9.16 -16.06 -15.74
C VAL A 202 -7.78 -16.68 -15.60
N CYS A 203 -7.14 -16.50 -14.45
CA CYS A 203 -5.86 -17.13 -14.15
C CYS A 203 -5.75 -17.50 -12.67
N GLN A 204 -4.82 -18.41 -12.38
CA GLN A 204 -4.50 -18.81 -11.03
C GLN A 204 -3.70 -17.72 -10.29
N ALA A 205 -3.78 -17.71 -8.96
CA ALA A 205 -3.22 -16.65 -8.11
C ALA A 205 -1.68 -16.51 -8.17
N GLY A 206 -0.96 -17.58 -8.53
CA GLY A 206 0.49 -17.57 -8.72
C GLY A 206 0.94 -16.94 -10.04
N ALA A 207 0.02 -16.70 -10.99
CA ALA A 207 0.38 -16.14 -12.29
C ALA A 207 1.02 -14.76 -12.12
N ARG A 208 2.14 -14.51 -12.80
CA ARG A 208 2.80 -13.20 -12.78
C ARG A 208 2.11 -12.27 -13.75
N TRP A 209 1.90 -11.03 -13.35
CA TRP A 209 1.19 -10.06 -14.19
C TRP A 209 1.93 -9.76 -15.51
N MET A 210 3.28 -9.82 -15.49
CA MET A 210 4.11 -9.65 -16.68
C MET A 210 3.93 -10.82 -17.65
N ASP A 211 3.92 -12.05 -17.15
CA ASP A 211 3.74 -13.25 -17.96
C ASP A 211 2.34 -13.26 -18.60
N VAL A 212 1.31 -12.80 -17.87
CA VAL A 212 -0.03 -12.57 -18.43
C VAL A 212 0.00 -11.63 -19.63
N ASN A 213 0.68 -10.48 -19.50
CA ASN A 213 0.79 -9.52 -20.59
C ASN A 213 1.64 -10.03 -21.76
N GLU A 214 2.70 -10.79 -21.50
CA GLU A 214 3.51 -11.39 -22.57
C GLU A 214 2.71 -12.45 -23.33
N VAL A 215 1.95 -13.31 -22.65
CA VAL A 215 1.09 -14.31 -23.32
C VAL A 215 0.03 -13.63 -24.20
N LEU A 216 -0.58 -12.54 -23.76
CA LEU A 216 -1.53 -11.78 -24.58
C LEU A 216 -0.85 -11.22 -25.86
N LYS A 217 0.35 -10.67 -25.71
CA LYS A 217 1.16 -10.14 -26.81
C LYS A 217 1.59 -11.24 -27.79
N GLU A 218 2.08 -12.38 -27.31
CA GLU A 218 2.47 -13.54 -28.13
C GLU A 218 1.29 -14.09 -28.95
N LYS A 219 0.08 -14.04 -28.40
CA LYS A 219 -1.16 -14.43 -29.09
C LYS A 219 -1.68 -13.36 -30.06
N GLY A 220 -1.04 -12.20 -30.13
CA GLY A 220 -1.47 -11.08 -30.97
C GLY A 220 -2.75 -10.39 -30.49
N ILE A 221 -3.12 -10.58 -29.21
CA ILE A 221 -4.32 -9.99 -28.62
C ILE A 221 -4.00 -8.54 -28.23
N PRO A 222 -4.69 -7.52 -28.77
CA PRO A 222 -4.37 -6.11 -28.55
C PRO A 222 -4.90 -5.57 -27.20
N LEU A 223 -4.83 -6.40 -26.16
CA LEU A 223 -5.30 -6.13 -24.81
C LEU A 223 -4.18 -6.40 -23.80
N PHE A 224 -4.25 -5.77 -22.62
CA PHE A 224 -3.31 -5.99 -21.53
C PHE A 224 -3.95 -5.79 -20.16
N PHE A 225 -3.40 -6.43 -19.12
CA PHE A 225 -3.70 -6.13 -17.73
C PHE A 225 -2.91 -4.87 -17.30
N PRO A 226 -3.59 -3.79 -16.85
CA PRO A 226 -2.97 -2.47 -16.80
C PRO A 226 -2.28 -2.10 -15.48
N LEU A 227 -2.51 -2.84 -14.40
CA LEU A 227 -1.73 -2.63 -13.18
C LEU A 227 -0.31 -3.18 -13.39
N ASP A 228 0.68 -2.42 -12.94
CA ASP A 228 2.09 -2.70 -13.17
C ASP A 228 2.94 -2.55 -11.89
N PRO A 229 2.60 -3.27 -10.81
CA PRO A 229 3.41 -3.27 -9.61
C PRO A 229 4.81 -3.85 -9.87
N GLY A 230 5.69 -3.73 -8.88
CA GLY A 230 7.09 -4.17 -8.98
C GLY A 230 7.28 -5.56 -9.61
N PRO A 231 8.37 -5.77 -10.39
CA PRO A 231 8.67 -7.06 -11.02
C PRO A 231 8.63 -8.23 -10.02
N GLY A 232 8.10 -9.37 -10.46
CA GLY A 232 7.94 -10.57 -9.63
C GLY A 232 6.59 -10.66 -8.89
N ALA A 233 5.78 -9.59 -8.88
CA ALA A 233 4.44 -9.64 -8.32
C ALA A 233 3.52 -10.61 -9.08
N THR A 234 2.73 -11.36 -8.33
CA THR A 234 1.73 -12.32 -8.83
C THR A 234 0.32 -11.79 -8.62
N MET A 235 -0.66 -12.30 -9.38
CA MET A 235 -2.04 -11.82 -9.30
C MET A 235 -2.64 -11.93 -7.89
N GLY A 236 -2.38 -13.02 -7.18
CA GLY A 236 -2.79 -13.22 -5.79
C GLY A 236 -2.10 -12.26 -4.82
N GLY A 237 -0.82 -11.96 -5.05
CA GLY A 237 -0.08 -10.94 -4.31
C GLY A 237 -0.68 -9.54 -4.51
N ILE A 238 -0.98 -9.16 -5.76
CA ILE A 238 -1.60 -7.88 -6.12
C ILE A 238 -2.96 -7.72 -5.44
N VAL A 239 -3.82 -8.74 -5.50
CA VAL A 239 -5.10 -8.73 -4.76
C VAL A 239 -4.83 -8.58 -3.27
N SER A 240 -3.93 -9.38 -2.71
CA SER A 240 -3.69 -9.42 -1.27
C SER A 240 -3.19 -8.10 -0.71
N THR A 241 -2.23 -7.44 -1.36
CA THR A 241 -1.66 -6.16 -0.88
C THR A 241 -2.43 -4.94 -1.37
N GLY A 242 -3.22 -5.08 -2.44
CA GLY A 242 -3.77 -3.94 -3.15
C GLY A 242 -2.73 -3.16 -3.97
N GLY A 243 -1.61 -3.82 -4.33
CA GLY A 243 -0.53 -3.19 -5.10
C GLY A 243 -1.00 -2.68 -6.47
N SER A 244 -0.52 -1.52 -6.91
CA SER A 244 -1.05 -0.85 -8.11
C SER A 244 0.02 -0.54 -9.15
N GLY A 245 1.08 0.16 -8.77
CA GLY A 245 2.18 0.54 -9.67
C GLY A 245 1.99 1.85 -10.42
N THR A 246 2.90 2.12 -11.37
CA THR A 246 3.05 3.42 -12.05
C THR A 246 1.86 3.83 -12.92
N ASN A 247 1.06 2.88 -13.38
CA ASN A 247 -0.10 3.10 -14.24
C ASN A 247 -1.36 3.53 -13.48
N ALA A 248 -1.34 3.54 -12.14
CA ALA A 248 -2.51 3.78 -11.31
C ALA A 248 -3.16 5.16 -11.55
N VAL A 249 -2.38 6.18 -11.92
CA VAL A 249 -2.90 7.50 -12.29
C VAL A 249 -3.90 7.45 -13.46
N ARG A 250 -3.68 6.56 -14.43
CA ARG A 250 -4.52 6.44 -15.64
C ARG A 250 -5.63 5.41 -15.48
N TYR A 251 -5.30 4.29 -14.87
CA TYR A 251 -6.13 3.09 -14.83
C TYR A 251 -6.83 2.88 -13.49
N GLY A 252 -6.48 3.67 -12.46
CA GLY A 252 -6.91 3.45 -11.09
C GLY A 252 -6.10 2.35 -10.39
N THR A 253 -6.33 2.20 -9.10
CA THR A 253 -5.59 1.26 -8.24
C THR A 253 -6.12 -0.17 -8.33
N ALA A 254 -5.51 -1.13 -7.62
CA ALA A 254 -6.09 -2.46 -7.44
C ALA A 254 -7.51 -2.44 -6.86
N ARG A 255 -7.86 -1.39 -6.10
CA ARG A 255 -9.22 -1.19 -5.59
C ARG A 255 -10.19 -0.64 -6.64
N ALA A 256 -9.75 -0.33 -7.86
CA ALA A 256 -10.61 -0.05 -9.01
C ALA A 256 -11.24 -1.35 -9.58
N GLU A 257 -12.03 -1.24 -10.65
CA GLU A 257 -12.76 -2.38 -11.25
C GLU A 257 -11.88 -3.24 -12.19
N TRP A 258 -10.69 -3.66 -11.73
CA TRP A 258 -9.81 -4.57 -12.49
C TRP A 258 -10.03 -6.03 -12.15
N PHE A 259 -10.35 -6.35 -10.89
CA PHE A 259 -10.67 -7.70 -10.46
C PHE A 259 -12.18 -7.90 -10.52
N LEU A 260 -12.65 -8.66 -11.52
CA LEU A 260 -14.07 -8.94 -11.72
C LEU A 260 -14.62 -9.98 -10.76
N ASN A 261 -13.81 -10.87 -10.22
CA ASN A 261 -14.13 -11.74 -9.10
C ASN A 261 -12.85 -12.50 -8.75
N ILE A 262 -12.87 -13.14 -7.59
CA ILE A 262 -11.79 -14.03 -7.15
C ILE A 262 -12.38 -15.30 -6.55
N THR A 263 -11.64 -16.39 -6.67
CA THR A 263 -11.88 -17.63 -5.94
C THR A 263 -11.00 -17.62 -4.68
N VAL A 264 -11.59 -17.88 -3.51
CA VAL A 264 -10.92 -17.79 -2.22
C VAL A 264 -11.22 -19.02 -1.37
N VAL A 265 -10.19 -19.58 -0.73
CA VAL A 265 -10.32 -20.54 0.35
C VAL A 265 -10.40 -19.79 1.69
N LEU A 266 -11.53 -19.89 2.35
CA LEU A 266 -11.77 -19.28 3.65
C LEU A 266 -11.08 -20.04 4.78
N PRO A 267 -10.90 -19.43 5.96
CA PRO A 267 -10.42 -20.11 7.17
C PRO A 267 -11.17 -21.40 7.56
N SER A 268 -12.44 -21.54 7.16
CA SER A 268 -13.23 -22.76 7.35
C SER A 268 -12.83 -23.91 6.42
N GLY A 269 -12.02 -23.64 5.39
CA GLY A 269 -11.76 -24.53 4.26
C GLY A 269 -12.88 -24.50 3.20
N GLU A 270 -13.87 -23.62 3.33
CA GLU A 270 -14.88 -23.38 2.28
C GLU A 270 -14.26 -22.62 1.11
N ILE A 271 -14.63 -23.02 -0.10
CA ILE A 271 -14.22 -22.36 -1.34
C ILE A 271 -15.38 -21.48 -1.79
N ILE A 272 -15.12 -20.18 -1.93
CA ILE A 272 -16.11 -19.22 -2.43
C ILE A 272 -15.62 -18.53 -3.68
N LYS A 273 -16.55 -18.11 -4.54
CA LYS A 273 -16.32 -17.16 -5.63
C LYS A 273 -17.04 -15.86 -5.29
N THR A 274 -16.31 -14.74 -5.25
CA THR A 274 -16.83 -13.51 -4.63
C THR A 274 -17.99 -12.87 -5.37
N ARG A 275 -18.03 -13.01 -6.70
CA ARG A 275 -19.12 -12.55 -7.57
C ARG A 275 -19.10 -13.27 -8.92
N SER A 276 -20.14 -13.06 -9.73
CA SER A 276 -20.17 -13.54 -11.12
C SER A 276 -19.19 -12.75 -12.03
N ARG A 277 -18.98 -13.20 -13.28
CA ARG A 277 -18.13 -12.50 -14.27
C ARG A 277 -18.73 -11.18 -14.79
N ALA A 278 -20.01 -10.92 -14.53
CA ALA A 278 -20.68 -9.73 -15.07
C ALA A 278 -19.97 -8.42 -14.68
N ARG A 279 -19.77 -7.53 -15.67
CA ARG A 279 -19.11 -6.23 -15.50
C ARG A 279 -19.81 -5.33 -14.48
N LYS A 280 -21.13 -5.44 -14.37
CA LYS A 280 -21.96 -4.64 -13.48
C LYS A 280 -22.92 -5.55 -12.74
N SER A 281 -22.90 -5.46 -11.42
CA SER A 281 -23.79 -6.21 -10.54
C SER A 281 -24.20 -5.33 -9.37
N ALA A 282 -25.46 -5.44 -8.96
CA ALA A 282 -25.99 -4.88 -7.71
C ALA A 282 -26.46 -5.99 -6.74
N ALA A 283 -26.12 -7.25 -7.04
CA ALA A 283 -26.50 -8.39 -6.23
C ALA A 283 -25.62 -8.49 -4.98
N GLY A 284 -25.99 -7.73 -3.94
CA GLY A 284 -25.34 -7.74 -2.64
C GLY A 284 -24.02 -6.94 -2.58
N PRO A 285 -23.29 -7.04 -1.45
CA PRO A 285 -22.00 -6.38 -1.28
C PRO A 285 -20.92 -6.96 -2.22
N ASP A 286 -20.00 -6.11 -2.69
CA ASP A 286 -18.84 -6.60 -3.44
C ASP A 286 -17.80 -7.20 -2.50
N LEU A 287 -17.87 -8.52 -2.32
CA LEU A 287 -16.92 -9.27 -1.50
C LEU A 287 -15.50 -9.24 -2.09
N THR A 288 -15.34 -9.02 -3.40
CA THR A 288 -14.01 -8.92 -4.03
C THR A 288 -13.21 -7.79 -3.41
N LYS A 289 -13.84 -6.62 -3.21
CA LYS A 289 -13.20 -5.46 -2.57
C LYS A 289 -12.82 -5.70 -1.12
N LEU A 290 -13.50 -6.63 -0.45
CA LEU A 290 -13.17 -6.99 0.93
C LEU A 290 -11.84 -7.74 1.02
N PHE A 291 -11.54 -8.59 0.04
CA PHE A 291 -10.29 -9.34 -0.03
C PHE A 291 -9.13 -8.54 -0.62
N ILE A 292 -9.42 -7.51 -1.44
CA ILE A 292 -8.36 -6.64 -1.98
C ILE A 292 -7.76 -5.79 -0.85
N GLY A 293 -6.45 -5.96 -0.62
CA GLY A 293 -5.74 -5.35 0.51
C GLY A 293 -5.99 -6.06 1.85
N ALA A 294 -6.55 -7.28 1.84
CA ALA A 294 -6.74 -8.05 3.07
C ALA A 294 -5.47 -8.79 3.52
N GLU A 295 -4.41 -8.79 2.72
CA GLU A 295 -3.08 -9.28 3.05
C GLU A 295 -3.08 -10.75 3.50
N GLY A 296 -3.93 -11.57 2.88
CA GLY A 296 -4.11 -12.98 3.24
C GLY A 296 -4.77 -13.20 4.60
N THR A 297 -5.30 -12.17 5.27
CA THR A 297 -5.87 -12.28 6.64
C THR A 297 -7.32 -12.75 6.70
N LEU A 298 -8.02 -12.74 5.56
CA LEU A 298 -9.44 -13.15 5.44
C LEU A 298 -9.63 -14.47 4.68
N GLY A 299 -8.60 -14.93 3.96
CA GLY A 299 -8.63 -16.14 3.14
C GLY A 299 -7.45 -16.17 2.17
N ILE A 300 -7.30 -17.29 1.46
CA ILE A 300 -6.25 -17.50 0.46
C ILE A 300 -6.86 -17.41 -0.93
N VAL A 301 -6.43 -16.43 -1.72
CA VAL A 301 -6.85 -16.26 -3.11
C VAL A 301 -6.20 -17.35 -3.96
N THR A 302 -6.99 -18.10 -4.73
CA THR A 302 -6.49 -19.20 -5.58
C THR A 302 -6.66 -18.93 -7.07
N GLU A 303 -7.66 -18.16 -7.47
CA GLU A 303 -7.91 -17.74 -8.85
C GLU A 303 -8.43 -16.31 -8.90
N VAL A 304 -8.15 -15.62 -10.00
CA VAL A 304 -8.65 -14.28 -10.27
C VAL A 304 -9.28 -14.24 -11.66
N THR A 305 -10.39 -13.50 -11.79
CA THR A 305 -10.90 -13.05 -13.09
C THR A 305 -10.60 -11.57 -13.21
N VAL A 306 -9.82 -11.16 -14.22
CA VAL A 306 -9.40 -9.77 -14.39
C VAL A 306 -9.84 -9.17 -15.70
N ARG A 307 -10.19 -7.89 -15.64
CA ARG A 307 -10.44 -7.05 -16.81
C ARG A 307 -9.13 -6.72 -17.52
N LEU A 308 -9.20 -6.67 -18.84
CA LEU A 308 -8.14 -6.16 -19.71
C LEU A 308 -8.50 -4.78 -20.27
N ALA A 309 -7.48 -4.00 -20.57
CA ALA A 309 -7.56 -2.72 -21.25
C ALA A 309 -7.00 -2.83 -22.69
N PRO A 310 -7.48 -2.01 -23.64
CA PRO A 310 -6.87 -1.92 -24.96
C PRO A 310 -5.42 -1.42 -24.88
N LEU A 311 -4.52 -2.04 -25.65
CA LEU A 311 -3.15 -1.58 -25.78
C LEU A 311 -3.09 -0.29 -26.63
N LEU A 312 -2.56 0.80 -26.08
CA LEU A 312 -2.47 2.10 -26.73
C LEU A 312 -1.01 2.51 -26.95
N LYS A 313 -0.77 3.38 -27.94
CA LYS A 313 0.55 3.95 -28.22
C LYS A 313 1.00 4.84 -27.04
N THR A 314 2.30 4.85 -26.79
CA THR A 314 2.90 5.64 -25.73
C THR A 314 4.14 6.39 -26.19
N ASP A 315 4.44 7.50 -25.53
CA ASP A 315 5.70 8.23 -25.66
C ASP A 315 6.18 8.66 -24.27
N VAL A 316 7.48 8.90 -24.10
CA VAL A 316 8.11 9.22 -22.82
C VAL A 316 8.83 10.56 -22.94
N ALA A 317 8.60 11.45 -21.98
CA ALA A 317 9.38 12.66 -21.81
C ALA A 317 10.01 12.75 -20.42
N VAL A 318 11.14 13.43 -20.35
CA VAL A 318 11.80 13.78 -19.09
C VAL A 318 11.96 15.30 -19.02
N VAL A 319 11.68 15.88 -17.86
CA VAL A 319 11.82 17.32 -17.62
C VAL A 319 12.43 17.56 -16.25
N GLN A 320 13.37 18.50 -16.15
CA GLN A 320 14.11 18.80 -14.92
C GLN A 320 13.59 20.07 -14.25
N PHE A 321 13.61 20.08 -12.93
CA PHE A 321 13.11 21.16 -12.09
C PHE A 321 14.19 21.69 -11.13
N PRO A 322 13.99 22.91 -10.59
CA PRO A 322 14.87 23.44 -9.54
C PRO A 322 14.83 22.62 -8.25
N ASN A 323 13.66 22.05 -7.91
CA ASN A 323 13.48 21.15 -6.77
C ASN A 323 12.19 20.32 -6.90
N VAL A 324 12.02 19.33 -6.01
CA VAL A 324 10.84 18.44 -5.91
C VAL A 324 9.50 19.17 -5.73
N ARG A 325 9.48 20.35 -5.11
CA ARG A 325 8.25 21.13 -4.91
C ARG A 325 7.73 21.66 -6.25
N HIS A 326 8.60 22.28 -7.05
CA HIS A 326 8.23 22.75 -8.39
C HIS A 326 7.77 21.59 -9.29
N ALA A 327 8.46 20.45 -9.24
CA ALA A 327 8.07 19.27 -9.99
C ALA A 327 6.65 18.80 -9.62
N THR A 328 6.36 18.65 -8.33
CA THR A 328 5.05 18.18 -7.86
C THR A 328 3.93 19.22 -7.98
N GLU A 329 4.25 20.52 -8.00
CA GLU A 329 3.28 21.58 -8.33
C GLU A 329 2.80 21.48 -9.79
N ALA A 330 3.70 21.18 -10.73
CA ALA A 330 3.36 20.94 -12.13
C ALA A 330 2.44 19.73 -12.32
N VAL A 331 2.67 18.65 -11.57
CA VAL A 331 1.87 17.41 -11.64
C VAL A 331 0.38 17.70 -11.41
N LYS A 332 0.06 18.50 -10.39
CA LYS A 332 -1.32 18.88 -10.07
C LYS A 332 -2.02 19.55 -11.25
N ASP A 333 -1.32 20.43 -11.97
CA ASP A 333 -1.90 21.17 -13.09
C ASP A 333 -2.00 20.32 -14.35
N ILE A 334 -1.03 19.44 -14.60
CA ILE A 334 -1.07 18.43 -15.67
C ILE A 334 -2.33 17.55 -15.53
N LEU A 335 -2.58 17.03 -14.32
CA LEU A 335 -3.73 16.14 -14.07
C LEU A 335 -5.07 16.84 -14.24
N ASN A 336 -5.22 18.05 -13.71
CA ASN A 336 -6.47 18.81 -13.80
C ASN A 336 -6.77 19.32 -15.21
N LYS A 337 -5.78 19.32 -16.12
CA LYS A 337 -5.96 19.66 -17.52
C LYS A 337 -6.51 18.49 -18.36
N GLY A 338 -6.54 17.28 -17.83
CA GLY A 338 -7.04 16.10 -18.52
C GLY A 338 -6.10 15.60 -19.63
N ILE A 339 -4.80 15.83 -19.49
CA ILE A 339 -3.78 15.39 -20.44
C ILE A 339 -3.74 13.85 -20.49
N GLY A 340 -3.53 13.28 -21.68
CA GLY A 340 -3.43 11.84 -21.91
C GLY A 340 -2.15 11.24 -21.30
N ILE A 341 -2.13 11.06 -19.98
CA ILE A 341 -1.01 10.52 -19.22
C ILE A 341 -1.26 9.05 -18.89
N GLN A 342 -0.27 8.19 -19.10
CA GLN A 342 -0.21 6.83 -18.56
C GLN A 342 0.40 6.82 -17.16
N CYS A 343 1.53 7.51 -16.99
CA CYS A 343 2.32 7.57 -15.77
C CYS A 343 2.95 8.95 -15.61
N ILE A 344 3.14 9.39 -14.37
CA ILE A 344 3.96 10.57 -14.06
C ILE A 344 4.73 10.30 -12.77
N GLU A 345 6.04 10.22 -12.92
CA GLU A 345 6.96 9.70 -11.91
C GLU A 345 7.98 10.77 -11.53
N LEU A 346 8.18 10.98 -10.23
CA LEU A 346 9.26 11.84 -9.72
C LEU A 346 10.51 11.00 -9.46
N LEU A 347 11.67 11.51 -9.85
CA LEU A 347 12.98 11.06 -9.39
C LEU A 347 13.74 12.28 -8.89
N ASP A 348 14.21 12.25 -7.65
CA ASP A 348 15.03 13.32 -7.12
C ASP A 348 16.47 13.30 -7.69
N ASP A 349 17.20 14.39 -7.48
CA ASP A 349 18.60 14.57 -7.90
C ASP A 349 19.49 13.39 -7.51
N LYS A 350 19.33 12.86 -6.29
CA LYS A 350 20.09 11.70 -5.82
C LYS A 350 19.72 10.41 -6.55
N THR A 351 18.42 10.18 -6.81
CA THR A 351 17.95 9.04 -7.63
C THR A 351 18.49 9.15 -9.04
N MET A 352 18.49 10.35 -9.64
CA MET A 352 19.08 10.62 -10.95
C MET A 352 20.58 10.31 -10.98
N GLY A 353 21.33 10.69 -9.93
CA GLY A 353 22.73 10.30 -9.78
C GLY A 353 22.93 8.79 -9.66
N ALA A 354 22.03 8.09 -8.96
CA ALA A 354 22.07 6.64 -8.82
C ALA A 354 21.89 5.92 -10.16
N ILE A 355 20.87 6.27 -10.95
CA ILE A 355 20.60 5.64 -12.25
C ILE A 355 21.72 5.94 -13.27
N ASN A 356 22.26 7.17 -13.27
CA ASN A 356 23.38 7.56 -14.13
C ASN A 356 24.65 6.74 -13.84
N LYS A 357 24.85 6.35 -12.58
CA LYS A 357 25.98 5.52 -12.14
C LYS A 357 25.73 4.03 -12.41
N TYR A 358 24.49 3.58 -12.26
CA TYR A 358 24.08 2.20 -12.50
C TYR A 358 24.20 1.82 -13.98
N GLY A 359 23.88 2.76 -14.89
CA GLY A 359 24.27 2.69 -16.31
C GLY A 359 23.42 1.75 -17.18
N GLN A 360 22.10 1.71 -16.95
CA GLN A 360 21.16 0.99 -17.82
C GLN A 360 20.82 1.82 -19.07
N SER A 361 20.44 3.09 -18.91
CA SER A 361 20.32 4.03 -20.04
C SER A 361 21.69 4.43 -20.61
N ILE A 362 21.75 4.48 -21.94
CA ILE A 362 22.89 5.00 -22.72
C ILE A 362 23.10 6.49 -22.42
N ARG A 363 22.01 7.24 -22.26
CA ARG A 363 22.03 8.69 -22.08
C ARG A 363 21.99 9.04 -20.60
N LYS A 364 23.07 9.65 -20.13
CA LYS A 364 23.12 10.28 -18.81
C LYS A 364 22.37 11.60 -18.83
N ARG A 365 21.60 11.86 -17.77
CA ARG A 365 20.80 13.08 -17.60
C ARG A 365 21.34 13.96 -16.48
N PRO A 366 21.04 15.27 -16.46
CA PRO A 366 21.41 16.12 -15.34
C PRO A 366 20.89 15.54 -14.01
N GLU A 367 21.74 15.54 -12.98
CA GLU A 367 21.37 15.12 -11.62
C GLU A 367 20.54 16.24 -10.95
N LYS A 368 19.29 16.36 -11.40
CA LYS A 368 18.29 17.32 -10.92
C LYS A 368 16.98 16.60 -10.66
N ASP A 369 16.17 17.17 -9.78
CA ASP A 369 14.80 16.70 -9.55
C ASP A 369 14.05 16.68 -10.88
N SER A 370 13.52 15.53 -11.28
CA SER A 370 13.02 15.28 -12.62
C SER A 370 11.67 14.59 -12.59
N LEU A 371 10.80 14.95 -13.53
CA LEU A 371 9.61 14.15 -13.84
C LEU A 371 9.88 13.30 -15.07
N PHE A 372 9.49 12.03 -14.98
CA PHE A 372 9.36 11.11 -16.11
C PHE A 372 7.88 10.99 -16.40
N ILE A 373 7.47 11.43 -17.59
CA ILE A 373 6.07 11.49 -17.99
C ILE A 373 5.88 10.54 -19.15
N LYS A 374 4.95 9.60 -18.99
CA LYS A 374 4.56 8.69 -20.06
C LYS A 374 3.21 9.12 -20.60
N PHE A 375 3.17 9.54 -21.84
CA PHE A 375 1.95 9.93 -22.54
C PHE A 375 1.34 8.72 -23.22
N GLN A 376 0.02 8.71 -23.34
CA GLN A 376 -0.70 7.62 -23.98
C GLN A 376 -1.95 8.14 -24.68
N GLY A 377 -2.19 7.64 -25.89
CA GLY A 377 -3.33 8.05 -26.69
C GLY A 377 -3.65 7.09 -27.83
N PRO A 378 -4.86 7.20 -28.41
CA PRO A 378 -5.27 6.37 -29.54
C PRO A 378 -4.50 6.70 -30.82
N THR A 379 -3.96 7.92 -30.94
CA THR A 379 -3.24 8.39 -32.13
C THR A 379 -1.98 9.17 -31.74
N GLU A 380 -1.02 9.21 -32.66
CA GLU A 380 0.20 10.02 -32.50
C GLU A 380 -0.12 11.50 -32.31
N ALA A 381 -1.08 12.04 -33.07
CA ALA A 381 -1.54 13.43 -32.91
C ALA A 381 -2.03 13.74 -31.49
N SER A 382 -2.79 12.82 -30.86
CA SER A 382 -3.27 13.01 -29.48
C SER A 382 -2.14 12.98 -28.44
N ILE A 383 -1.07 12.22 -28.71
CA ILE A 383 0.11 12.16 -27.86
C ILE A 383 0.92 13.45 -28.00
N LEU A 384 1.13 13.93 -29.23
CA LEU A 384 1.84 15.19 -29.49
C LEU A 384 1.12 16.40 -28.86
N GLU A 385 -0.22 16.44 -28.91
CA GLU A 385 -0.99 17.48 -28.23
C GLU A 385 -0.82 17.41 -26.70
N SER A 386 -0.84 16.19 -26.14
CA SER A 386 -0.62 15.96 -24.71
C SER A 386 0.78 16.39 -24.26
N ILE A 387 1.81 16.08 -25.06
CA ILE A 387 3.20 16.50 -24.84
C ILE A 387 3.30 18.03 -24.83
N LYS A 388 2.73 18.70 -25.83
CA LYS A 388 2.78 20.17 -25.93
C LYS A 388 2.16 20.85 -24.72
N LEU A 389 0.98 20.39 -24.28
CA LEU A 389 0.31 20.94 -23.10
C LEU A 389 1.13 20.71 -21.82
N ALA A 390 1.74 19.53 -21.67
CA ALA A 390 2.61 19.24 -20.54
C ALA A 390 3.89 20.09 -20.56
N GLU A 391 4.50 20.31 -21.73
CA GLU A 391 5.66 21.21 -21.86
C GLU A 391 5.32 22.64 -21.44
N GLU A 392 4.17 23.17 -21.89
CA GLU A 392 3.70 24.50 -21.49
C GLU A 392 3.53 24.61 -19.96
N ILE A 393 2.83 23.65 -19.33
CA ILE A 393 2.62 23.63 -17.88
C ILE A 393 3.93 23.50 -17.12
N THR A 394 4.78 22.53 -17.51
CA THR A 394 6.04 22.29 -16.79
C THR A 394 6.96 23.50 -16.85
N LYS A 395 6.97 24.23 -17.97
CA LYS A 395 7.70 25.50 -18.12
C LYS A 395 7.19 26.60 -17.17
N GLU A 396 5.88 26.72 -16.96
CA GLU A 396 5.30 27.67 -16.00
C GLU A 396 5.78 27.43 -14.56
N HIS A 397 6.09 26.17 -14.24
CA HIS A 397 6.62 25.75 -12.94
C HIS A 397 8.16 25.71 -12.88
N GLY A 398 8.85 26.29 -13.87
CA GLY A 398 10.31 26.37 -13.90
C GLY A 398 11.01 25.12 -14.44
N GLY A 399 10.27 24.24 -15.13
CA GLY A 399 10.80 23.10 -15.86
C GLY A 399 11.78 23.51 -16.95
N THR A 400 12.85 22.73 -17.11
CA THR A 400 13.92 22.92 -18.09
C THR A 400 14.30 21.58 -18.71
N GLY A 401 14.86 21.62 -19.94
CA GLY A 401 15.34 20.41 -20.60
C GLY A 401 14.23 19.37 -20.83
N PHE A 402 13.05 19.83 -21.26
CA PHE A 402 11.96 18.95 -21.68
C PHE A 402 12.42 18.16 -22.91
N ASP A 403 12.55 16.86 -22.75
CA ASP A 403 13.23 15.97 -23.68
C ASP A 403 12.37 14.73 -23.88
N THR A 404 11.85 14.54 -25.10
CA THR A 404 11.10 13.35 -25.51
C THR A 404 12.05 12.27 -26.02
N ALA A 405 11.66 11.01 -25.91
CA ALA A 405 12.39 9.91 -26.54
C ALA A 405 12.36 10.05 -28.07
N ASP A 406 13.48 9.76 -28.74
CA ASP A 406 13.58 9.82 -30.20
C ASP A 406 12.84 8.66 -30.88
N ASN A 407 12.70 7.53 -30.17
CA ASN A 407 12.08 6.31 -30.66
C ASN A 407 11.68 5.38 -29.50
N GLN A 408 11.02 4.27 -29.85
CA GLN A 408 10.51 3.28 -28.89
C GLN A 408 11.62 2.61 -28.05
N GLU A 409 12.79 2.35 -28.63
CA GLU A 409 13.92 1.73 -27.91
C GLU A 409 14.45 2.68 -26.82
N GLU A 410 14.60 3.97 -27.14
CA GLU A 410 14.95 4.97 -26.13
C GLU A 410 13.85 5.08 -25.06
N ALA A 411 12.57 5.15 -25.45
CA ALA A 411 11.46 5.22 -24.49
C ALA A 411 11.45 4.04 -23.50
N GLU A 412 11.74 2.83 -24.00
CA GLU A 412 11.87 1.62 -23.18
C GLU A 412 13.07 1.69 -22.24
N ALA A 413 14.23 2.15 -22.72
CA ALA A 413 15.43 2.32 -21.89
C ALA A 413 15.21 3.36 -20.76
N LEU A 414 14.56 4.49 -21.05
CA LEU A 414 14.20 5.49 -20.04
C LEU A 414 13.26 4.93 -18.97
N TRP A 415 12.27 4.15 -19.41
CA TRP A 415 11.33 3.53 -18.49
C TRP A 415 11.99 2.42 -17.67
N ALA A 416 12.96 1.70 -18.25
CA ALA A 416 13.75 0.70 -17.54
C ALA A 416 14.61 1.34 -16.44
N ASP A 417 15.20 2.53 -16.66
CA ASP A 417 15.88 3.29 -15.61
C ASP A 417 14.94 3.58 -14.43
N ARG A 418 13.73 4.09 -14.71
CA ARG A 418 12.71 4.32 -13.67
C ARG A 418 12.35 3.04 -12.93
N LYS A 419 12.09 1.94 -13.63
CA LYS A 419 11.73 0.65 -13.03
C LYS A 419 12.85 0.10 -12.14
N ASN A 420 14.10 0.33 -12.52
CA ASN A 420 15.28 -0.16 -11.80
C ASN A 420 15.84 0.83 -10.77
N ALA A 421 15.21 1.99 -10.57
CA ALA A 421 15.72 3.04 -9.69
C ALA A 421 16.01 2.55 -8.26
N ALA A 422 15.16 1.67 -7.70
CA ALA A 422 15.40 1.08 -6.38
C ALA A 422 16.70 0.25 -6.32
N TYR A 423 16.96 -0.57 -7.34
CA TYR A 423 18.19 -1.35 -7.44
C TYR A 423 19.42 -0.46 -7.64
N ALA A 424 19.27 0.61 -8.43
CA ALA A 424 20.34 1.59 -8.64
C ALA A 424 20.72 2.30 -7.32
N VAL A 425 19.74 2.64 -6.49
CA VAL A 425 19.96 3.26 -5.18
C VAL A 425 20.61 2.28 -4.20
N LEU A 426 20.14 1.04 -4.11
CA LEU A 426 20.78 -0.01 -3.30
C LEU A 426 22.26 -0.22 -3.68
N ALA A 427 22.57 -0.19 -4.98
CA ALA A 427 23.93 -0.34 -5.48
C ALA A 427 24.88 0.80 -5.09
N LEU A 428 24.38 1.94 -4.60
CA LEU A 428 25.22 3.03 -4.09
C LEU A 428 25.98 2.63 -2.82
N MET A 429 25.42 1.73 -2.01
CA MET A 429 25.97 1.34 -0.72
C MET A 429 25.85 -0.17 -0.49
N PRO A 430 26.78 -0.97 -1.02
CA PRO A 430 26.76 -2.42 -0.82
C PRO A 430 26.76 -2.81 0.67
N GLY A 431 25.89 -3.75 1.05
CA GLY A 431 25.76 -4.24 2.42
C GLY A 431 24.95 -3.34 3.37
N CYS A 432 24.36 -2.25 2.87
CA CYS A 432 23.39 -1.49 3.65
C CYS A 432 22.07 -2.25 3.82
N LYS A 433 21.33 -1.86 4.86
CA LYS A 433 19.91 -2.17 4.99
C LYS A 433 19.09 -1.07 4.30
N TYR A 434 17.90 -1.46 3.90
CA TYR A 434 17.01 -0.68 3.05
C TYR A 434 15.64 -0.53 3.71
N TRP A 435 15.16 0.71 3.84
CA TRP A 435 13.78 0.98 4.23
C TRP A 435 13.06 1.72 3.10
N PRO A 436 12.22 1.02 2.31
CA PRO A 436 11.33 1.65 1.36
C PRO A 436 10.13 2.24 2.11
N THR A 437 10.02 3.57 2.15
CA THR A 437 8.81 4.19 2.70
C THR A 437 7.71 4.21 1.64
N ASP A 438 6.48 4.35 2.10
CA ASP A 438 5.32 4.46 1.22
C ASP A 438 4.22 5.21 1.96
N VAL A 439 3.86 6.38 1.44
CA VAL A 439 2.77 7.23 1.90
C VAL A 439 2.09 7.87 0.70
N CYS A 440 0.79 8.12 0.80
CA CYS A 440 0.03 8.79 -0.24
C CYS A 440 -0.80 9.93 0.36
N VAL A 441 -0.94 11.04 -0.35
CA VAL A 441 -1.74 12.21 0.06
C VAL A 441 -2.59 12.70 -1.11
N PRO A 442 -3.66 13.48 -0.87
CA PRO A 442 -4.30 14.22 -1.95
C PRO A 442 -3.24 14.99 -2.75
N VAL A 443 -3.25 14.89 -4.08
CA VAL A 443 -2.19 15.46 -4.96
C VAL A 443 -1.87 16.93 -4.63
N SER A 444 -2.87 17.71 -4.24
CA SER A 444 -2.70 19.11 -3.79
C SER A 444 -1.75 19.31 -2.59
N LYS A 445 -1.51 18.28 -1.79
CA LYS A 445 -0.66 18.27 -0.59
C LYS A 445 0.70 17.63 -0.82
N LEU A 446 0.89 16.97 -1.97
CA LEU A 446 2.14 16.31 -2.32
C LEU A 446 3.35 17.27 -2.32
N PRO A 447 3.27 18.52 -2.85
CA PRO A 447 4.42 19.40 -2.86
C PRO A 447 4.94 19.79 -1.48
N GLU A 448 4.04 19.91 -0.50
CA GLU A 448 4.43 20.15 0.88
C GLU A 448 5.13 18.94 1.48
N LEU A 449 4.51 17.76 1.37
CA LEU A 449 5.00 16.54 2.00
C LEU A 449 6.37 16.11 1.45
N VAL A 450 6.54 16.09 0.12
CA VAL A 450 7.78 15.64 -0.52
C VAL A 450 8.93 16.59 -0.22
N PHE A 451 8.67 17.90 -0.22
CA PHE A 451 9.68 18.90 0.09
C PHE A 451 10.19 18.78 1.53
N GLU A 452 9.28 18.66 2.50
CA GLU A 452 9.65 18.48 3.91
C GLU A 452 10.36 17.15 4.13
N ALA A 453 9.90 16.06 3.52
CA ALA A 453 10.57 14.76 3.59
C ALA A 453 12.02 14.83 3.09
N LYS A 454 12.25 15.44 1.92
CA LYS A 454 13.59 15.58 1.34
C LYS A 454 14.52 16.38 2.26
N LYS A 455 14.01 17.47 2.82
CA LYS A 455 14.73 18.33 3.76
C LYS A 455 15.08 17.59 5.06
N GLU A 456 14.12 16.92 5.67
CA GLU A 456 14.31 16.16 6.92
C GLU A 456 15.33 15.02 6.75
N ILE A 457 15.31 14.32 5.60
CA ILE A 457 16.31 13.30 5.25
C ILE A 457 17.72 13.90 5.20
N ALA A 458 17.88 15.05 4.54
CA ALA A 458 19.16 15.74 4.45
C ALA A 458 19.66 16.23 5.83
N GLU A 459 18.77 16.80 6.64
CA GLU A 459 19.10 17.27 8.00
C GLU A 459 19.48 16.12 8.95
N ALA A 460 18.91 14.92 8.75
CA ALA A 460 19.27 13.73 9.52
C ALA A 460 20.64 13.15 9.14
N GLY A 461 21.24 13.59 8.03
CA GLY A 461 22.53 13.10 7.54
C GLY A 461 22.47 11.67 7.01
N LEU A 462 21.30 11.18 6.61
CA LEU A 462 21.13 9.85 6.00
C LEU A 462 21.24 9.93 4.47
N LEU A 463 21.74 8.86 3.86
CA LEU A 463 21.57 8.65 2.44
C LEU A 463 20.14 8.16 2.18
N GLY A 464 19.26 9.12 1.88
CA GLY A 464 17.92 8.86 1.38
C GLY A 464 17.69 9.53 0.04
N THR A 465 16.98 8.83 -0.83
CA THR A 465 16.50 9.34 -2.13
C THR A 465 14.98 9.36 -2.16
N ILE A 466 14.41 10.11 -3.10
CA ILE A 466 12.96 10.17 -3.34
C ILE A 466 12.65 9.79 -4.77
N LEU A 467 11.70 8.88 -4.91
CA LEU A 467 11.00 8.58 -6.15
C LEU A 467 9.51 8.41 -5.87
N GLY A 468 8.63 8.57 -6.85
CA GLY A 468 7.22 8.36 -6.56
C GLY A 468 6.30 8.39 -7.75
N HIS A 469 5.19 7.66 -7.60
CA HIS A 469 4.00 7.70 -8.44
C HIS A 469 3.23 9.01 -8.19
N VAL A 470 3.83 10.14 -8.52
CA VAL A 470 3.31 11.45 -8.10
C VAL A 470 1.96 11.79 -8.73
N GLY A 471 1.58 11.08 -9.79
CA GLY A 471 0.29 11.20 -10.48
C GLY A 471 -0.93 10.86 -9.64
N ASP A 472 -0.78 9.98 -8.65
CA ASP A 472 -1.85 9.62 -7.72
C ASP A 472 -1.59 10.11 -6.29
N GLY A 473 -0.52 10.89 -6.09
CA GLY A 473 -0.15 11.48 -4.81
C GLY A 473 0.72 10.58 -3.92
N ASN A 474 1.27 9.50 -4.48
CA ASN A 474 2.15 8.57 -3.78
C ASN A 474 3.64 8.88 -4.02
N PHE A 475 4.46 8.74 -2.97
CA PHE A 475 5.92 8.71 -3.13
C PHE A 475 6.58 7.80 -2.09
N HIS A 476 7.82 7.46 -2.40
CA HIS A 476 8.71 6.62 -1.62
C HIS A 476 9.98 7.38 -1.31
N ALA A 477 10.39 7.34 -0.06
CA ALA A 477 11.76 7.63 0.33
C ALA A 477 12.51 6.31 0.52
N GLN A 478 13.70 6.22 -0.03
CA GLN A 478 14.55 5.04 0.07
C GLN A 478 15.67 5.33 1.03
N LEU A 479 15.50 4.93 2.30
CA LEU A 479 16.48 5.21 3.35
C LEU A 479 17.49 4.07 3.47
N LEU A 480 18.76 4.38 3.24
CA LEU A 480 19.87 3.43 3.40
C LEU A 480 20.55 3.65 4.75
N PHE A 481 20.86 2.56 5.44
CA PHE A 481 21.53 2.61 6.74
C PHE A 481 22.40 1.37 6.98
N THR A 482 23.47 1.53 7.76
CA THR A 482 24.47 0.49 8.05
C THR A 482 24.65 0.23 9.53
N SER A 483 24.22 1.16 10.38
CA SER A 483 24.37 1.09 11.83
C SER A 483 23.04 1.19 12.58
N ASP A 484 23.02 0.74 13.83
CA ASP A 484 21.85 0.87 14.70
C ASP A 484 21.50 2.34 14.99
N GLU A 485 22.50 3.24 15.03
CA GLU A 485 22.27 4.69 15.18
C GLU A 485 21.52 5.25 13.97
N GLU A 486 21.95 4.91 12.76
CA GLU A 486 21.28 5.30 11.52
C GLU A 486 19.87 4.68 11.42
N TYR A 487 19.70 3.43 11.87
CA TYR A 487 18.39 2.79 11.95
C TYR A 487 17.41 3.57 12.85
N VAL A 488 17.86 4.03 14.02
CA VAL A 488 17.03 4.86 14.92
C VAL A 488 16.64 6.18 14.27
N LYS A 489 17.57 6.83 13.54
CA LYS A 489 17.29 8.05 12.77
C LYS A 489 16.26 7.78 11.66
N ALA A 490 16.46 6.72 10.87
CA ALA A 490 15.57 6.32 9.79
C ALA A 490 14.16 6.06 10.33
N LYS A 491 14.02 5.26 11.39
CA LYS A 491 12.74 4.96 12.03
C LYS A 491 12.01 6.23 12.50
N LYS A 492 12.73 7.20 13.06
CA LYS A 492 12.15 8.49 13.48
C LYS A 492 11.62 9.26 12.28
N LEU A 493 12.38 9.35 11.20
CA LEU A 493 11.96 10.02 9.95
C LEU A 493 10.73 9.36 9.34
N VAL A 494 10.70 8.03 9.22
CA VAL A 494 9.55 7.29 8.70
C VAL A 494 8.30 7.61 9.51
N LYS A 495 8.39 7.59 10.84
CA LYS A 495 7.28 7.94 11.72
C LYS A 495 6.80 9.38 11.53
N GLN A 496 7.70 10.34 11.35
CA GLN A 496 7.35 11.74 11.08
C GLN A 496 6.66 11.90 9.73
N MET A 497 7.19 11.24 8.69
CA MET A 497 6.64 11.23 7.35
C MET A 497 5.21 10.65 7.32
N VAL A 498 4.98 9.50 7.95
CA VAL A 498 3.65 8.87 8.03
C VAL A 498 2.67 9.77 8.77
N LYS A 499 3.05 10.32 9.93
CA LYS A 499 2.19 11.24 10.69
C LYS A 499 1.84 12.49 9.90
N ARG A 500 2.80 13.05 9.17
CA ARG A 500 2.58 14.21 8.30
C ARG A 500 1.63 13.87 7.16
N ALA A 501 1.78 12.71 6.51
CA ALA A 501 0.88 12.26 5.47
C ALA A 501 -0.57 12.13 5.99
N ILE A 502 -0.78 11.48 7.14
CA ILE A 502 -2.10 11.36 7.78
C ILE A 502 -2.67 12.75 8.12
N ALA A 503 -1.87 13.65 8.70
CA ALA A 503 -2.30 15.00 9.04
C ALA A 503 -2.70 15.84 7.80
N LEU A 504 -2.14 15.53 6.63
CA LEU A 504 -2.49 16.14 5.35
C LEU A 504 -3.70 15.48 4.66
N GLY A 505 -4.41 14.59 5.35
CA GLY A 505 -5.56 13.86 4.81
C GLY A 505 -5.17 12.69 3.91
N GLY A 506 -3.94 12.20 4.03
CA GLY A 506 -3.41 11.03 3.33
C GLY A 506 -3.45 9.75 4.15
N THR A 507 -2.60 8.81 3.76
CA THR A 507 -2.49 7.47 4.31
C THR A 507 -1.05 7.07 4.64
N CYS A 508 -0.89 6.19 5.63
CA CYS A 508 0.38 5.57 6.00
C CYS A 508 0.90 4.58 4.96
N THR A 509 0.11 4.21 3.95
CA THR A 509 0.48 3.25 2.92
C THR A 509 -0.30 3.50 1.63
N GLY A 510 0.39 3.78 0.54
CA GLY A 510 -0.23 3.97 -0.78
C GLY A 510 -0.52 2.62 -1.44
N GLU A 511 0.47 1.74 -1.49
CA GLU A 511 0.38 0.48 -2.23
C GLU A 511 1.11 -0.72 -1.61
N HIS A 512 1.98 -0.53 -0.62
CA HIS A 512 2.75 -1.66 -0.04
C HIS A 512 1.93 -2.49 0.98
N GLY A 513 0.77 -1.98 1.40
CA GLY A 513 -0.04 -2.58 2.46
C GLY A 513 0.40 -2.14 3.87
N VAL A 514 -0.21 -2.73 4.89
CA VAL A 514 0.05 -2.45 6.31
C VAL A 514 1.13 -3.37 6.86
N GLY A 515 1.01 -4.66 6.55
CA GLY A 515 1.91 -5.71 7.01
C GLY A 515 2.11 -5.70 8.52
N ILE A 516 3.37 -5.86 8.94
CA ILE A 516 3.76 -5.86 10.35
C ILE A 516 4.11 -4.45 10.82
N GLY A 517 4.77 -3.65 9.97
CA GLY A 517 5.38 -2.37 10.31
C GLY A 517 4.40 -1.22 10.52
N LYS A 518 3.28 -1.17 9.79
CA LYS A 518 2.40 0.03 9.77
C LYS A 518 1.14 -0.08 10.63
N ARG A 519 0.95 -1.19 11.34
CA ARG A 519 -0.23 -1.47 12.20
C ARG A 519 -0.47 -0.37 13.23
N GLU A 520 0.61 0.25 13.75
CA GLU A 520 0.53 1.29 14.78
C GLU A 520 -0.18 2.57 14.31
N TYR A 521 -0.23 2.82 12.99
CA TYR A 521 -0.78 4.04 12.42
C TYR A 521 -2.28 3.97 12.12
N LEU A 522 -2.86 2.76 12.07
CA LEU A 522 -4.24 2.58 11.61
C LEU A 522 -5.29 3.25 12.48
N TYR A 523 -5.07 3.31 13.79
CA TYR A 523 -5.99 4.02 14.69
C TYR A 523 -5.93 5.54 14.50
N GLU A 524 -4.75 6.07 14.18
CA GLU A 524 -4.55 7.49 13.90
C GLU A 524 -5.18 7.88 12.55
N GLU A 525 -5.04 7.01 11.53
CA GLU A 525 -5.58 7.23 10.19
C GLU A 525 -7.10 7.00 10.09
N LEU A 526 -7.60 5.85 10.57
CA LEU A 526 -8.97 5.40 10.30
C LEU A 526 -9.93 5.59 11.48
N GLY A 527 -9.39 5.87 12.67
CA GLY A 527 -10.14 5.97 13.90
C GLY A 527 -10.56 4.61 14.48
N HIS A 528 -10.94 4.64 15.77
CA HIS A 528 -11.22 3.43 16.54
C HIS A 528 -12.38 2.59 15.98
N GLY A 529 -13.49 3.22 15.59
CA GLY A 529 -14.66 2.51 15.08
C GLY A 529 -14.37 1.68 13.84
N THR A 530 -13.64 2.26 12.88
CA THR A 530 -13.24 1.59 11.63
C THR A 530 -12.32 0.42 11.88
N VAL A 531 -11.29 0.61 12.71
CA VAL A 531 -10.33 -0.46 13.05
C VAL A 531 -11.01 -1.62 13.78
N GLU A 532 -11.92 -1.36 14.72
CA GLU A 532 -12.65 -2.42 15.39
C GLU A 532 -13.61 -3.17 14.45
N LEU A 533 -14.21 -2.48 13.47
CA LEU A 533 -14.99 -3.15 12.42
C LEU A 533 -14.10 -4.09 11.58
N MET A 534 -12.91 -3.65 11.16
CA MET A 534 -11.95 -4.50 10.45
C MET A 534 -11.60 -5.76 11.26
N LYS A 535 -11.34 -5.62 12.56
CA LYS A 535 -11.12 -6.76 13.45
C LYS A 535 -12.33 -7.68 13.55
N ASN A 536 -13.54 -7.13 13.58
CA ASN A 536 -14.77 -7.93 13.65
C ASN A 536 -15.01 -8.71 12.37
N ILE A 537 -14.70 -8.13 11.20
CA ILE A 537 -14.78 -8.84 9.93
C ILE A 537 -13.80 -10.03 9.89
N ARG A 538 -12.62 -9.88 10.48
CA ARG A 538 -11.63 -10.97 10.57
C ARG A 538 -12.05 -12.09 11.53
N LYS A 539 -12.98 -11.85 12.47
CA LYS A 539 -13.42 -12.91 13.38
C LYS A 539 -14.18 -13.96 12.58
N PRO A 540 -13.85 -15.26 12.71
CA PRO A 540 -14.63 -16.30 12.07
C PRO A 540 -16.07 -16.25 12.60
N THR A 541 -17.04 -16.29 11.69
CA THR A 541 -18.48 -16.25 11.99
C THR A 541 -19.00 -17.55 12.61
N THR A 542 -18.16 -18.59 12.69
CA THR A 542 -18.45 -19.88 13.33
C THR A 542 -17.55 -20.12 14.53
N ALA A 543 -18.14 -20.50 15.66
CA ALA A 543 -17.48 -20.68 16.96
C ALA A 543 -16.38 -21.78 17.04
N SER A 544 -16.05 -22.47 15.93
CA SER A 544 -15.12 -23.60 15.89
C SER A 544 -13.80 -23.34 15.17
N THR A 545 -13.50 -22.13 14.70
CA THR A 545 -12.31 -21.87 13.87
C THR A 545 -11.29 -21.03 14.64
N ALA A 546 -10.23 -21.67 15.13
CA ALA A 546 -9.08 -21.01 15.76
C ALA A 546 -8.01 -20.58 14.73
N LEU A 547 -8.40 -20.34 13.47
CA LEU A 547 -7.46 -19.86 12.47
C LEU A 547 -7.37 -18.34 12.56
N ARG A 548 -6.22 -17.84 13.02
CA ARG A 548 -5.78 -16.48 12.73
C ARG A 548 -4.74 -16.57 11.64
N LEU A 549 -5.14 -16.21 10.43
CA LEU A 549 -4.21 -15.90 9.35
C LEU A 549 -3.29 -14.78 9.84
N SER A 550 -1.97 -14.94 9.76
CA SER A 550 -0.99 -13.96 10.25
C SER A 550 -1.16 -12.63 9.53
N GLY A 551 -1.10 -11.50 10.25
CA GLY A 551 -1.14 -10.15 9.63
C GLY A 551 -1.90 -9.07 10.41
N ALA A 552 -1.63 -7.81 10.04
CA ALA A 552 -2.20 -6.49 10.34
C ALA A 552 -2.81 -6.14 11.73
N PHE A 553 -3.38 -7.07 12.51
CA PHE A 553 -3.98 -6.75 13.81
C PHE A 553 -3.69 -7.79 14.91
N GLU A 554 -2.99 -7.36 15.97
CA GLU A 554 -2.76 -8.10 17.21
C GLU A 554 -3.04 -7.15 18.36
N THR A 555 -3.72 -7.66 19.35
CA THR A 555 -4.11 -6.91 20.53
C THR A 555 -3.02 -7.04 21.57
N ARG A 556 -2.37 -5.93 21.95
CA ARG A 556 -1.86 -5.81 23.32
C ARG A 556 -3.08 -5.67 24.24
N SER A 557 -3.29 -6.63 25.14
CA SER A 557 -4.27 -6.49 26.21
C SER A 557 -3.77 -5.41 27.18
N SER A 558 -4.37 -4.22 27.13
CA SER A 558 -4.29 -3.29 28.26
C SER A 558 -5.30 -3.74 29.30
N SER A 559 -4.81 -4.34 30.38
CA SER A 559 -5.55 -4.54 31.61
C SER A 559 -5.85 -3.19 32.26
N GLY A 560 -7.12 -2.94 32.57
CA GLY A 560 -7.52 -1.84 33.46
C GLY A 560 -8.71 -1.03 32.98
N LEU A 561 -9.92 -1.48 33.32
CA LEU A 561 -10.91 -0.74 34.12
C LEU A 561 -12.24 -1.50 34.07
N ALA A 562 -12.59 -2.10 35.21
CA ALA A 562 -13.93 -2.55 35.50
C ALA A 562 -14.83 -1.31 35.65
N GLY A 563 -15.90 -1.25 34.87
CA GLY A 563 -16.91 -0.20 34.92
C GLY A 563 -18.20 -0.70 34.28
N SER A 564 -19.28 -0.61 35.04
CA SER A 564 -20.57 -1.28 34.89
C SER A 564 -21.42 -0.88 33.67
N SER A 565 -22.20 -1.86 33.22
CA SER A 565 -23.59 -1.79 32.70
C SER A 565 -23.86 -1.10 31.35
N ILE A 566 -24.28 -1.89 30.34
CA ILE A 566 -25.66 -2.04 29.83
C ILE A 566 -25.56 -2.90 28.56
N GLY A 567 -26.13 -4.11 28.61
CA GLY A 567 -26.08 -5.06 27.51
C GLY A 567 -27.08 -4.70 26.41
N PHE A 568 -26.60 -4.18 25.29
CA PHE A 568 -27.34 -4.21 24.03
C PHE A 568 -27.13 -5.57 23.36
N ARG A 569 -28.08 -6.49 23.57
CA ARG A 569 -28.21 -7.70 22.75
C ARG A 569 -28.88 -7.32 21.44
N VAL A 570 -28.09 -7.03 20.40
CA VAL A 570 -28.59 -7.04 19.02
C VAL A 570 -28.35 -8.44 18.47
N ALA A 571 -29.38 -9.28 18.55
CA ALA A 571 -29.42 -10.57 17.87
C ALA A 571 -29.73 -10.33 16.38
N PHE A 572 -28.72 -10.36 15.52
CA PHE A 572 -28.94 -10.49 14.08
C PHE A 572 -29.33 -11.94 13.78
N ARG A 573 -30.63 -12.17 13.66
CA ARG A 573 -31.23 -13.43 13.20
C ARG A 573 -31.81 -13.17 11.81
N TRP A 574 -31.06 -13.48 10.75
CA TRP A 574 -31.56 -13.46 9.38
C TRP A 574 -31.14 -14.75 8.67
N LEU A 575 -32.10 -15.66 8.54
CA LEU A 575 -32.39 -16.45 7.33
C LEU A 575 -33.52 -17.43 7.65
N SER A 576 -34.74 -17.01 7.37
CA SER A 576 -35.79 -17.90 6.87
C SER A 576 -36.87 -17.05 6.22
N TRP A 577 -37.44 -17.58 5.14
CA TRP A 577 -38.63 -17.15 4.39
C TRP A 577 -38.42 -16.27 3.15
N LEU A 578 -38.34 -16.96 2.00
CA LEU A 578 -39.24 -16.67 0.86
C LEU A 578 -40.68 -16.95 1.32
N PRO A 579 -41.68 -16.15 0.89
CA PRO A 579 -42.37 -16.51 -0.34
C PRO A 579 -42.72 -15.35 -1.27
N VAL A 580 -42.73 -15.70 -2.56
CA VAL A 580 -43.45 -15.15 -3.71
C VAL A 580 -44.46 -14.02 -3.43
N GLY A 581 -44.29 -12.88 -4.10
CA GLY A 581 -45.34 -11.84 -4.17
C GLY A 581 -44.92 -10.56 -4.89
N HIS A 582 -45.37 -10.43 -6.14
CA HIS A 582 -45.47 -9.21 -6.96
C HIS A 582 -44.21 -8.41 -7.34
N VAL A 583 -43.78 -8.68 -8.57
CA VAL A 583 -42.89 -7.85 -9.39
C VAL A 583 -43.60 -6.53 -9.73
N VAL A 584 -43.05 -5.41 -9.27
CA VAL A 584 -43.27 -4.08 -9.87
C VAL A 584 -42.13 -3.86 -10.87
N PRO A 585 -42.39 -3.71 -12.19
CA PRO A 585 -41.31 -3.45 -13.13
C PRO A 585 -40.90 -1.98 -13.03
N ALA A 586 -39.67 -1.74 -12.60
CA ALA A 586 -39.01 -0.45 -12.79
C ALA A 586 -38.64 -0.32 -14.28
N GLN A 587 -39.32 0.59 -14.98
CA GLN A 587 -38.99 1.00 -16.34
C GLN A 587 -37.62 1.68 -16.39
N CYS A 588 -36.67 1.06 -17.08
CA CYS A 588 -35.50 1.74 -17.64
C CYS A 588 -35.78 2.13 -19.10
N CYS A 589 -35.54 3.40 -19.40
CA CYS A 589 -35.08 4.01 -20.65
C CYS A 589 -35.87 3.81 -21.95
N ALA A 590 -36.35 4.94 -22.50
CA ALA A 590 -36.59 5.17 -23.92
C ALA A 590 -36.33 6.67 -24.24
N PRO A 591 -36.05 7.07 -25.50
CA PRO A 591 -34.95 7.98 -25.85
C PRO A 591 -35.34 9.43 -26.18
N PHE A 592 -34.30 10.27 -26.34
CA PHE A 592 -34.34 11.62 -26.90
C PHE A 592 -35.08 11.71 -28.25
N PRO A 593 -35.56 12.92 -28.60
CA PRO A 593 -35.15 13.49 -29.88
C PRO A 593 -34.68 14.95 -29.78
N TYR A 594 -33.74 15.28 -30.68
CA TYR A 594 -33.26 16.63 -31.04
C TYR A 594 -34.42 17.59 -31.40
N PRO A 595 -34.18 18.91 -31.38
CA PRO A 595 -33.84 19.58 -32.63
C PRO A 595 -32.69 20.59 -32.56
N SER A 596 -32.15 20.83 -33.75
CA SER A 596 -31.07 21.70 -34.19
C SER A 596 -31.35 23.21 -34.13
N ILE A 597 -30.29 23.96 -33.75
CA ILE A 597 -29.80 25.26 -34.27
C ILE A 597 -30.79 26.41 -34.50
N GLN A 598 -30.64 27.49 -33.71
CA GLN A 598 -30.48 28.88 -34.18
C GLN A 598 -30.05 29.82 -33.01
N LEU A 599 -28.91 30.51 -33.18
CA LEU A 599 -28.48 31.69 -32.41
C LEU A 599 -29.00 32.97 -33.11
N PRO A 600 -28.80 34.21 -32.60
CA PRO A 600 -28.79 34.72 -31.22
C PRO A 600 -29.70 35.98 -31.08
N LEU A 601 -30.20 36.33 -29.88
CA LEU A 601 -30.67 37.71 -29.62
C LEU A 601 -30.43 38.15 -28.18
N GLN A 602 -30.07 39.43 -28.09
CA GLN A 602 -29.58 40.19 -26.94
C GLN A 602 -30.64 40.48 -25.87
N GLY A 603 -30.19 40.55 -24.62
CA GLY A 603 -30.53 41.60 -23.64
C GLY A 603 -31.98 41.77 -23.17
N CYS A 604 -32.25 41.36 -21.92
CA CYS A 604 -32.99 42.24 -20.99
C CYS A 604 -32.78 41.86 -19.53
N VAL A 605 -32.54 42.90 -18.72
CA VAL A 605 -32.40 42.92 -17.27
C VAL A 605 -33.79 43.11 -16.66
N LEU A 606 -34.18 42.34 -15.62
CA LEU A 606 -34.71 42.84 -14.34
C LEU A 606 -35.16 41.71 -13.37
N LYS A 607 -34.47 41.66 -12.23
CA LYS A 607 -34.95 41.60 -10.83
C LYS A 607 -36.18 40.76 -10.41
N ASN A 608 -35.90 40.00 -9.34
CA ASN A 608 -36.74 39.65 -8.18
C ASN A 608 -37.82 38.57 -8.35
N CYS A 609 -37.58 37.39 -7.74
CA CYS A 609 -38.29 37.06 -6.50
C CYS A 609 -37.63 35.88 -5.76
N LEU A 610 -37.07 36.22 -4.60
CA LEU A 610 -36.60 35.34 -3.55
C LEU A 610 -37.84 34.73 -2.84
N LYS A 611 -38.14 33.44 -3.06
CA LYS A 611 -39.05 32.61 -2.25
C LYS A 611 -38.96 31.15 -2.74
N CYS A 612 -37.97 30.42 -2.26
CA CYS A 612 -37.92 28.94 -2.27
C CYS A 612 -36.73 28.49 -1.39
N VAL A 613 -36.80 28.84 -0.11
CA VAL A 613 -36.03 28.19 0.96
C VAL A 613 -37.06 27.96 2.07
N ILE A 614 -37.04 26.77 2.68
CA ILE A 614 -37.94 26.26 3.72
C ILE A 614 -39.19 25.53 3.19
N ILE A 615 -39.02 24.29 2.69
CA ILE A 615 -39.86 23.11 3.03
C ILE A 615 -38.98 21.86 2.87
N TYR A 616 -38.15 21.57 3.88
CA TYR A 616 -37.50 20.25 4.04
C TYR A 616 -37.25 19.96 5.52
N VAL A 617 -38.30 20.13 6.33
CA VAL A 617 -38.40 19.56 7.68
C VAL A 617 -39.89 19.27 7.87
N LEU A 618 -40.22 18.09 8.41
CA LEU A 618 -41.57 17.54 8.67
C LEU A 618 -42.14 16.54 7.64
N ILE A 619 -41.33 15.56 7.23
CA ILE A 619 -41.82 14.18 7.01
C ILE A 619 -41.04 13.27 7.97
N TYR A 620 -41.27 13.51 9.26
CA TYR A 620 -40.91 12.61 10.36
C TYR A 620 -41.95 12.85 11.44
N ILE A 621 -43.13 12.28 11.23
CA ILE A 621 -44.14 11.86 12.21
C ILE A 621 -45.25 11.25 11.35
N GLY A 622 -45.39 9.93 11.45
CA GLY A 622 -46.44 9.19 10.76
C GLY A 622 -47.83 9.49 11.31
N ILE A 623 -48.80 8.84 10.67
CA ILE A 623 -50.26 8.88 10.86
C ILE A 623 -50.95 9.78 9.82
N THR A 624 -51.60 9.17 8.83
CA THR A 624 -53.07 9.11 8.74
C THR A 624 -53.52 8.26 7.54
N GLU A 625 -54.53 7.43 7.80
CA GLU A 625 -55.38 6.74 6.83
C GLU A 625 -55.92 7.70 5.75
N VAL A 626 -56.04 7.21 4.51
CA VAL A 626 -56.81 7.89 3.47
C VAL A 626 -57.89 6.94 2.94
N VAL A 627 -59.12 7.39 3.17
CA VAL A 627 -60.41 6.83 2.78
C VAL A 627 -60.60 6.87 1.27
N GLU A 628 -61.16 5.78 0.74
CA GLU A 628 -61.67 5.62 -0.63
C GLU A 628 -62.72 6.68 -1.00
N SER A 629 -62.62 7.25 -2.20
CA SER A 629 -63.83 7.51 -2.99
C SER A 629 -63.55 7.45 -4.50
N ARG A 630 -64.28 6.55 -5.16
CA ARG A 630 -64.32 6.37 -6.61
C ARG A 630 -65.13 7.49 -7.25
N ARG A 631 -64.72 7.95 -8.44
CA ARG A 631 -65.65 8.15 -9.57
C ARG A 631 -64.92 8.19 -10.91
N VAL A 632 -65.45 7.36 -11.80
CA VAL A 632 -65.01 7.06 -13.16
C VAL A 632 -65.64 8.04 -14.14
N VAL A 633 -64.86 8.55 -15.09
CA VAL A 633 -65.40 9.06 -16.36
C VAL A 633 -64.58 8.45 -17.50
N LYS A 634 -65.26 7.68 -18.36
CA LYS A 634 -64.74 7.02 -19.56
C LYS A 634 -64.71 8.01 -20.74
N PHE A 635 -63.70 7.89 -21.61
CA PHE A 635 -63.76 8.31 -23.01
C PHE A 635 -63.48 7.13 -23.95
N PRO A 636 -64.11 7.07 -25.14
CA PRO A 636 -64.22 5.85 -25.93
C PRO A 636 -63.02 5.60 -26.85
N ARG A 637 -62.73 4.31 -27.08
CA ARG A 637 -61.86 3.81 -28.16
C ARG A 637 -62.69 3.50 -29.40
N ASN A 638 -62.13 3.80 -30.57
CA ASN A 638 -62.26 3.11 -31.87
C ASN A 638 -61.61 4.05 -32.90
N LYS A 639 -60.92 3.64 -33.97
CA LYS A 639 -60.48 2.36 -34.56
C LYS A 639 -59.68 2.78 -35.83
N LEU A 640 -58.89 1.86 -36.37
CA LEU A 640 -58.41 1.75 -37.77
C LEU A 640 -57.01 2.32 -38.13
N VAL A 641 -56.11 1.35 -38.34
CA VAL A 641 -54.95 1.23 -39.27
C VAL A 641 -55.48 1.45 -40.73
N PRO A 642 -54.73 1.86 -41.78
CA PRO A 642 -53.37 1.40 -42.10
C PRO A 642 -52.38 2.33 -42.88
N GLU A 643 -51.17 1.79 -43.01
CA GLU A 643 -50.20 1.89 -44.14
C GLU A 643 -49.40 3.17 -44.44
N VAL A 644 -48.07 3.00 -44.34
CA VAL A 644 -47.03 3.26 -45.36
C VAL A 644 -46.88 4.68 -45.92
N ARG A 645 -45.87 5.40 -45.42
CA ARG A 645 -44.64 5.72 -46.17
C ARG A 645 -43.52 6.15 -45.22
#